data_AF-A0AAJ6QIH6-F1
#
_entry.id   AF-A0AAJ6QIH6-F1
#
_cell.length_a   1.000
_cell.length_b   1.000
_cell.length_c   1.000
_cell.angle_alpha   90.00
_cell.angle_beta   90.00
_cell.angle_gamma   90.00
#
_symmetry.space_group_name_H-M   'P 1'
#
loop_
_entity.id
_entity.type
_entity.pdbx_description
1 polymer ?
#
loop_
_entity_poly.entity_id
_entity_poly.type
_entity_poly.pdbx_seq_one_letter_code
_entity_poly.pdbx_strand_id
1 'polypeptide(L)'
;MPSDKSPVGDSAPDLEIVGNKVTIHPSGVTGGLEPQDEQITERNLVRHMARFRENPFDFLREVSLYMSGTGWRAYDDVIGQPIFYSGFTDRMKSQILASPLLQGKVKELADARLAVEEKDGLLDVKPGPLEQKRIHRRNEIQSNLKEVVDSMLDNMICKMESKMFIRGAYYLCTQLLTRAYHQGIHVSSEEVLRLRSFAQEAAAKKQSIVFLPCHKSHVDYVSLQLICYRLGIGLPVVVAGENLNIPMLGPFLQHAGAMWIRRSFGNDPLYNTVVQAYIDTMLQQGFNFECFIEGGRSRTGKLLSPKFGILSFILDSVLSGRVEDTIICPVSTQYDKVIETESYISELLGQPKRKENLADFLSSSSVLSLKLGRVDVRFHEPWSLREFINQQLTRMPEQIVANGGPQLSYADRGRVLRSLGYRVLSDINDVSVMMPTALVGTVLLTLRGRGVGKGEMVRRVEWLCERVRAKGGRVAHFYRYPTDVVVERALEVLGPQLVGEVSGLVEPTYYAVDRFQLSFYRNMTIHLFITEALVSAGMYTRIKQGGGPSYQRISYQDLLNQVSFLSQLFRGEFIFPPEGLTTNMEKTLRGLERDNIITVSRDTAGAPLFVELSDAERQCGRENYDFYCFLVWPFIEASWLGSVSLLGLTPPLNGAEDIWIDLNKAQNSAQLLGKTLYHQGDLSYFEAVNKETLRNSYQRFAEEGIIHVAKSKGSKVSTMKLAAEWTPERDPTTGKLVPRGRLWDFTELIAQSRREG
;
A
#
# COMPACT_ATOMS: atom_id res chain seq x y z
N MET A 1 46.99 -48.73 -8.94
CA MET A 1 46.02 -49.71 -9.45
C MET A 1 45.36 -50.43 -8.28
N PRO A 2 44.06 -50.78 -8.36
CA PRO A 2 43.11 -50.23 -7.38
C PRO A 2 42.04 -51.21 -6.85
N SER A 3 41.27 -50.77 -5.84
CA SER A 3 39.88 -51.19 -5.56
C SER A 3 39.28 -50.34 -4.42
N ASP A 4 38.02 -49.93 -4.41
CA ASP A 4 37.09 -49.60 -5.51
C ASP A 4 36.03 -48.60 -4.96
N LYS A 5 35.16 -48.08 -5.82
CA LYS A 5 34.39 -46.83 -5.64
C LYS A 5 33.23 -46.86 -4.63
N SER A 6 33.02 -45.69 -3.99
CA SER A 6 31.72 -44.99 -4.06
C SER A 6 31.92 -43.47 -3.91
N PRO A 7 31.17 -42.60 -4.63
CA PRO A 7 31.41 -41.16 -4.63
C PRO A 7 30.64 -40.44 -3.51
N VAL A 8 31.30 -39.52 -2.80
CA VAL A 8 30.60 -38.47 -2.04
C VAL A 8 30.27 -37.36 -3.04
N GLY A 9 29.03 -37.35 -3.52
CA GLY A 9 28.61 -36.53 -4.66
C GLY A 9 28.30 -35.06 -4.31
N ASP A 10 28.34 -34.22 -5.35
CA ASP A 10 27.78 -32.87 -5.34
C ASP A 10 26.27 -32.90 -4.99
N SER A 11 25.89 -32.36 -3.82
CA SER A 11 24.47 -32.19 -3.44
C SER A 11 24.29 -31.13 -2.34
N ALA A 12 23.10 -30.50 -2.30
CA ALA A 12 22.75 -29.44 -1.34
C ALA A 12 22.26 -29.97 0.04
N PRO A 13 22.18 -29.13 1.12
CA PRO A 13 21.61 -29.47 2.45
C PRO A 13 20.13 -29.00 2.76
N ASP A 14 19.35 -29.71 3.62
CA ASP A 14 17.89 -29.87 3.48
C ASP A 14 17.20 -28.58 3.95
N LEU A 15 16.02 -28.37 3.37
CA LEU A 15 14.89 -27.75 4.05
C LEU A 15 14.33 -28.76 5.12
N GLU A 16 13.09 -28.68 5.57
CA GLU A 16 12.33 -29.91 5.94
C GLU A 16 10.88 -29.58 5.60
N ILE A 17 10.10 -30.44 4.96
CA ILE A 17 8.67 -30.14 4.76
C ILE A 17 7.90 -31.47 4.66
N VAL A 18 6.85 -31.64 5.48
CA VAL A 18 5.90 -32.77 5.50
C VAL A 18 4.46 -32.20 5.43
N GLY A 19 3.43 -32.78 4.79
CA GLY A 19 3.37 -33.95 3.89
C GLY A 19 4.03 -33.77 2.52
N ASN A 20 3.26 -33.66 1.42
CA ASN A 20 3.63 -33.94 0.01
C ASN A 20 4.77 -33.08 -0.62
N LYS A 21 5.91 -32.94 0.04
CA LYS A 21 6.92 -31.89 -0.16
C LYS A 21 8.33 -32.52 -0.25
N VAL A 22 9.36 -31.74 -0.60
CA VAL A 22 10.74 -32.25 -0.85
C VAL A 22 11.83 -31.34 -0.30
N THR A 23 12.86 -31.96 0.29
CA THR A 23 14.03 -31.36 0.95
C THR A 23 15.29 -32.26 0.76
N ILE A 24 16.56 -31.78 0.93
CA ILE A 24 17.81 -32.64 0.84
C ILE A 24 19.02 -32.19 1.74
N HIS A 25 19.47 -32.86 2.85
CA HIS A 25 20.49 -32.55 3.93
C HIS A 25 21.86 -33.18 3.70
N PRO A 26 22.93 -32.54 4.23
CA PRO A 26 23.66 -33.17 5.36
C PRO A 26 23.75 -32.36 6.67
N SER A 27 22.91 -31.33 6.89
CA SER A 27 23.13 -30.30 7.92
C SER A 27 22.46 -30.56 9.29
N GLY A 28 23.23 -30.42 10.37
CA GLY A 28 22.81 -30.75 11.73
C GLY A 28 21.86 -29.75 12.41
N VAL A 29 20.70 -30.27 12.81
CA VAL A 29 19.88 -29.89 13.97
C VAL A 29 19.35 -28.43 14.00
N THR A 30 18.18 -28.25 13.40
CA THR A 30 17.11 -27.48 14.06
C THR A 30 16.37 -28.38 15.05
N GLY A 31 15.86 -27.83 16.15
CA GLY A 31 15.05 -28.60 17.11
C GLY A 31 13.88 -29.28 16.39
N GLY A 32 13.77 -30.60 16.58
CA GLY A 32 12.80 -31.44 15.89
C GLY A 32 11.36 -31.14 16.30
N LEU A 33 10.44 -31.57 15.44
CA LEU A 33 9.00 -31.47 15.64
C LEU A 33 8.47 -32.75 16.30
N GLU A 34 7.46 -32.62 17.15
CA GLU A 34 6.71 -33.76 17.67
C GLU A 34 5.59 -34.15 16.68
N PRO A 35 4.93 -35.33 16.81
CA PRO A 35 3.95 -35.81 15.83
C PRO A 35 2.67 -34.98 15.61
N GLN A 36 2.61 -33.74 16.12
CA GLN A 36 1.44 -32.84 16.04
C GLN A 36 1.67 -31.62 15.11
N ASP A 37 2.81 -31.51 14.41
CA ASP A 37 3.27 -30.26 13.79
C ASP A 37 2.84 -29.98 12.34
N GLU A 38 1.80 -30.64 11.84
CA GLU A 38 1.24 -30.37 10.50
C GLU A 38 0.72 -28.94 10.29
N GLN A 39 0.49 -28.18 11.37
CA GLN A 39 -0.12 -26.83 11.32
C GLN A 39 0.86 -25.66 11.11
N ILE A 40 2.18 -25.88 11.14
CA ILE A 40 3.18 -24.79 11.08
C ILE A 40 3.64 -24.53 9.64
N THR A 41 3.11 -23.48 9.00
CA THR A 41 3.42 -23.13 7.58
C THR A 41 4.40 -21.96 7.41
N GLU A 42 4.55 -21.09 8.41
CA GLU A 42 5.41 -19.89 8.37
C GLU A 42 6.87 -20.19 8.71
N ARG A 43 7.81 -19.52 8.03
CA ARG A 43 9.26 -19.68 8.28
C ARG A 43 10.03 -18.38 8.16
N ASN A 44 11.00 -18.19 9.07
CA ASN A 44 12.04 -17.19 8.93
C ASN A 44 12.98 -17.58 7.77
N LEU A 45 12.95 -16.81 6.68
CA LEU A 45 13.73 -17.05 5.47
C LEU A 45 15.19 -16.57 5.62
N VAL A 46 15.44 -15.61 6.51
CA VAL A 46 16.74 -14.92 6.66
C VAL A 46 17.12 -14.90 8.14
N ARG A 47 17.89 -15.93 8.56
CA ARG A 47 18.42 -16.06 9.92
C ARG A 47 19.50 -15.02 10.22
N HIS A 48 19.79 -14.81 11.51
CA HIS A 48 20.93 -14.03 11.94
C HIS A 48 22.24 -14.54 11.33
N MET A 49 23.02 -13.61 10.80
CA MET A 49 24.42 -13.84 10.44
C MET A 49 25.32 -13.68 11.66
N ALA A 50 26.42 -14.42 11.71
CA ALA A 50 27.34 -14.42 12.84
C ALA A 50 27.98 -13.03 13.02
N ARG A 51 28.14 -12.57 14.27
CA ARG A 51 28.81 -11.30 14.56
C ARG A 51 30.31 -11.54 14.73
N PHE A 52 31.18 -10.82 14.02
CA PHE A 52 32.64 -10.96 14.18
C PHE A 52 33.12 -10.82 15.65
N ARG A 53 32.45 -9.97 16.44
CA ARG A 53 32.76 -9.77 17.87
C ARG A 53 32.27 -10.87 18.81
N GLU A 54 31.36 -11.74 18.37
CA GLU A 54 30.80 -12.84 19.19
C GLU A 54 31.29 -14.21 18.70
N ASN A 55 31.39 -14.38 17.38
CA ASN A 55 31.90 -15.57 16.73
C ASN A 55 32.63 -15.18 15.42
N PRO A 56 33.95 -14.88 15.49
CA PRO A 56 34.73 -14.43 14.33
C PRO A 56 34.90 -15.50 13.27
N PHE A 57 34.95 -16.79 13.65
CA PHE A 57 35.15 -17.89 12.71
C PHE A 57 33.91 -18.14 11.85
N ASP A 58 32.71 -18.14 12.44
CA ASP A 58 31.47 -18.24 11.65
C ASP A 58 31.22 -17.01 10.78
N PHE A 59 31.58 -15.81 11.27
CA PHE A 59 31.53 -14.60 10.43
C PHE A 59 32.47 -14.72 9.22
N LEU A 60 33.72 -15.11 9.41
CA LEU A 60 34.69 -15.30 8.32
C LEU A 60 34.24 -16.42 7.36
N ARG A 61 33.63 -17.49 7.87
CA ARG A 61 33.02 -18.56 7.06
C ARG A 61 31.86 -18.04 6.22
N GLU A 62 30.94 -17.26 6.79
CA GLU A 62 29.82 -16.67 6.04
C GLU A 62 30.29 -15.67 4.98
N VAL A 63 31.23 -14.78 5.32
CA VAL A 63 31.87 -13.87 4.35
C VAL A 63 32.52 -14.66 3.22
N SER A 64 33.27 -15.72 3.56
CA SER A 64 33.89 -16.61 2.57
C SER A 64 32.86 -17.24 1.63
N LEU A 65 31.73 -17.76 2.13
CA LEU A 65 30.66 -18.37 1.32
C LEU A 65 29.96 -17.35 0.38
N TYR A 66 29.87 -16.08 0.76
CA TYR A 66 29.39 -15.01 -0.12
C TYR A 66 30.44 -14.59 -1.17
N MET A 67 31.72 -14.56 -0.81
CA MET A 67 32.83 -14.23 -1.72
C MET A 67 33.13 -15.35 -2.73
N SER A 68 33.12 -16.61 -2.30
CA SER A 68 33.32 -17.77 -3.18
C SER A 68 32.08 -18.03 -4.05
N GLY A 69 30.88 -17.78 -3.52
CA GLY A 69 29.62 -17.93 -4.27
C GLY A 69 29.15 -19.37 -4.27
N THR A 70 28.79 -19.88 -3.09
CA THR A 70 28.32 -21.26 -2.92
C THR A 70 26.80 -21.34 -2.79
N GLY A 71 26.16 -22.22 -3.56
CA GLY A 71 24.71 -22.43 -3.56
C GLY A 71 23.95 -21.18 -3.99
N TRP A 72 22.81 -20.89 -3.36
CA TRP A 72 21.98 -19.71 -3.66
C TRP A 72 22.71 -18.36 -3.63
N ARG A 73 23.83 -18.25 -2.90
CA ARG A 73 24.66 -17.02 -2.81
C ARG A 73 25.47 -16.76 -4.09
N ALA A 74 25.64 -17.77 -4.94
CA ALA A 74 26.30 -17.63 -6.23
C ALA A 74 25.44 -16.82 -7.20
N TYR A 75 24.11 -17.01 -7.12
CA TYR A 75 23.12 -16.43 -8.03
C TYR A 75 23.41 -16.77 -9.51
N ASP A 76 23.83 -18.03 -9.74
CA ASP A 76 24.22 -18.54 -11.06
C ASP A 76 23.09 -19.27 -11.79
N ASP A 77 22.28 -20.03 -11.07
CA ASP A 77 21.05 -20.66 -11.57
C ASP A 77 19.84 -19.85 -11.06
N VAL A 78 19.10 -19.25 -12.00
CA VAL A 78 18.05 -18.27 -11.71
C VAL A 78 16.80 -18.65 -12.51
N ILE A 79 15.70 -18.85 -11.80
CA ILE A 79 14.37 -19.07 -12.37
C ILE A 79 13.90 -17.77 -13.02
N GLY A 80 13.98 -17.72 -14.35
CA GLY A 80 13.66 -16.54 -15.14
C GLY A 80 14.61 -16.42 -16.33
N GLN A 81 14.77 -15.18 -16.79
CA GLN A 81 15.62 -14.84 -17.92
C GLN A 81 17.02 -14.43 -17.43
N PRO A 82 18.08 -14.61 -18.23
CA PRO A 82 19.44 -14.23 -17.83
C PRO A 82 19.52 -12.75 -17.44
N ILE A 83 20.08 -12.46 -16.27
CA ILE A 83 20.25 -11.13 -15.69
C ILE A 83 21.64 -11.01 -15.05
N PHE A 84 22.11 -9.78 -14.80
CA PHE A 84 23.43 -9.49 -14.21
C PHE A 84 24.61 -9.98 -15.06
N TYR A 85 24.61 -9.66 -16.36
CA TYR A 85 25.68 -10.00 -17.30
C TYR A 85 26.20 -8.76 -18.04
N SER A 86 27.45 -8.82 -18.47
CA SER A 86 28.10 -7.70 -19.17
C SER A 86 27.46 -7.46 -20.54
N GLY A 87 27.12 -6.20 -20.83
CA GLY A 87 26.43 -5.77 -22.04
C GLY A 87 24.90 -5.86 -21.95
N PHE A 88 24.33 -6.06 -20.75
CA PHE A 88 22.89 -6.04 -20.52
C PHE A 88 22.29 -4.69 -20.94
N THR A 89 22.86 -3.58 -20.49
CA THR A 89 22.39 -2.21 -20.75
C THR A 89 22.42 -1.89 -22.24
N ASP A 90 23.51 -2.22 -22.95
CA ASP A 90 23.65 -1.94 -24.39
C ASP A 90 22.67 -2.77 -25.23
N ARG A 91 22.46 -4.04 -24.86
CA ARG A 91 21.44 -4.89 -25.48
C ARG A 91 20.05 -4.33 -25.27
N MET A 92 19.72 -3.91 -24.05
CA MET A 92 18.42 -3.31 -23.73
C MET A 92 18.20 -2.00 -24.49
N LYS A 93 19.15 -1.05 -24.45
CA LYS A 93 19.12 0.19 -25.25
C LYS A 93 18.86 -0.11 -26.72
N SER A 94 19.63 -1.04 -27.30
CA SER A 94 19.52 -1.42 -28.70
C SER A 94 18.13 -1.96 -29.07
N GLN A 95 17.54 -2.81 -28.22
CA GLN A 95 16.17 -3.33 -28.43
C GLN A 95 15.11 -2.22 -28.32
N ILE A 96 15.24 -1.29 -27.37
CA ILE A 96 14.29 -0.19 -27.19
C ILE A 96 14.35 0.80 -28.36
N LEU A 97 15.55 1.15 -28.83
CA LEU A 97 15.77 2.00 -30.01
C LEU A 97 15.30 1.34 -31.32
N ALA A 98 15.27 0.01 -31.36
CA ALA A 98 14.67 -0.76 -32.45
C ALA A 98 13.13 -0.84 -32.40
N SER A 99 12.48 -0.39 -31.32
CA SER A 99 11.03 -0.48 -31.15
C SER A 99 10.26 0.28 -32.24
N PRO A 100 9.36 -0.37 -33.00
CA PRO A 100 8.55 0.30 -34.02
C PRO A 100 7.69 1.44 -33.46
N LEU A 101 7.22 1.30 -32.21
CA LEU A 101 6.46 2.33 -31.50
C LEU A 101 7.27 3.63 -31.35
N LEU A 102 8.52 3.49 -30.91
CA LEU A 102 9.43 4.60 -30.65
C LEU A 102 9.93 5.24 -31.95
N GLN A 103 10.29 4.43 -32.95
CA GLN A 103 10.69 4.92 -34.27
C GLN A 103 9.54 5.66 -34.97
N GLY A 104 8.32 5.14 -34.88
CA GLY A 104 7.11 5.80 -35.36
C GLY A 104 6.90 7.17 -34.71
N LYS A 105 7.01 7.26 -33.37
CA LYS A 105 6.86 8.54 -32.67
C LYS A 105 7.97 9.53 -32.97
N VAL A 106 9.23 9.09 -33.08
CA VAL A 106 10.36 9.96 -33.47
C VAL A 106 10.13 10.54 -34.87
N LYS A 107 9.63 9.73 -35.82
CA LYS A 107 9.26 10.21 -37.15
C LYS A 107 8.10 11.22 -37.10
N GLU A 108 7.01 10.90 -36.40
CA GLU A 108 5.84 11.77 -36.21
C GLU A 108 6.22 13.14 -35.62
N LEU A 109 7.04 13.16 -34.58
CA LEU A 109 7.50 14.39 -33.94
C LEU A 109 8.46 15.19 -34.84
N ALA A 110 9.31 14.52 -35.62
CA ALA A 110 10.14 15.19 -36.61
C ALA A 110 9.32 15.83 -37.74
N ASP A 111 8.29 15.13 -38.24
CA ASP A 111 7.36 15.64 -39.25
C ASP A 111 6.53 16.82 -38.71
N ALA A 112 6.01 16.71 -37.48
CA ALA A 112 5.30 17.80 -36.81
C ALA A 112 6.18 19.03 -36.56
N ARG A 113 7.46 18.83 -36.17
CA ARG A 113 8.42 19.94 -36.02
C ARG A 113 8.75 20.58 -37.36
N LEU A 114 8.95 19.79 -38.41
CA LEU A 114 9.22 20.30 -39.76
C LEU A 114 8.07 21.18 -40.26
N ALA A 115 6.82 20.74 -40.08
CA ALA A 115 5.63 21.52 -40.46
C ALA A 115 5.53 22.87 -39.73
N VAL A 116 6.01 22.96 -38.47
CA VAL A 116 6.12 24.24 -37.74
C VAL A 116 7.24 25.11 -38.32
N GLU A 117 8.43 24.54 -38.59
CA GLU A 117 9.55 25.29 -39.18
C GLU A 117 9.24 25.81 -40.60
N GLU A 118 8.40 25.10 -41.36
CA GLU A 118 7.88 25.56 -42.66
C GLU A 118 6.91 26.73 -42.50
N LYS A 119 5.98 26.63 -41.56
CA LYS A 119 5.00 27.70 -41.27
C LYS A 119 5.67 28.97 -40.75
N ASP A 120 6.73 28.83 -39.97
CA ASP A 120 7.50 29.93 -39.39
C ASP A 120 8.51 30.55 -40.39
N GLY A 121 8.57 30.05 -41.63
CA GLY A 121 9.47 30.58 -42.69
C GLY A 121 10.95 30.26 -42.48
N LEU A 122 11.29 29.41 -41.51
CA LEU A 122 12.68 29.03 -41.18
C LEU A 122 13.32 28.14 -42.25
N LEU A 123 12.53 27.69 -43.22
CA LEU A 123 12.93 26.80 -44.31
C LEU A 123 13.11 27.47 -45.69
N ASP A 124 13.33 28.79 -45.79
CA ASP A 124 13.86 29.36 -47.05
C ASP A 124 14.62 30.70 -47.00
N VAL A 125 15.85 30.74 -47.57
CA VAL A 125 16.55 31.96 -48.10
C VAL A 125 17.65 31.63 -49.16
N LYS A 126 17.80 30.39 -49.68
CA LYS A 126 18.89 30.08 -50.65
C LYS A 126 18.48 29.06 -51.72
N PRO A 127 18.90 29.22 -53.00
CA PRO A 127 18.44 28.39 -54.10
C PRO A 127 18.95 26.95 -54.01
N GLY A 128 18.03 25.98 -54.06
CA GLY A 128 18.30 24.54 -54.11
C GLY A 128 17.00 23.73 -53.95
N PRO A 129 16.97 22.43 -54.30
CA PRO A 129 15.73 21.64 -54.30
C PRO A 129 15.11 21.54 -52.90
N LEU A 130 13.91 22.12 -52.74
CA LEU A 130 13.19 22.20 -51.46
C LEU A 130 13.00 20.82 -50.80
N GLU A 131 12.70 19.80 -51.61
CA GLU A 131 12.44 18.44 -51.15
C GLU A 131 13.68 17.74 -50.56
N GLN A 132 14.86 17.93 -51.17
CA GLN A 132 16.12 17.40 -50.62
C GLN A 132 16.46 18.04 -49.27
N LYS A 133 16.22 19.35 -49.12
CA LYS A 133 16.39 20.05 -47.83
C LYS A 133 15.42 19.55 -46.77
N ARG A 134 14.14 19.35 -47.11
CA ARG A 134 13.13 18.75 -46.21
C ARG A 134 13.57 17.39 -45.70
N ILE A 135 14.07 16.52 -46.58
CA ILE A 135 14.58 15.20 -46.20
C ILE A 135 15.81 15.31 -45.28
N HIS A 136 16.76 16.18 -45.62
CA HIS A 136 17.95 16.41 -44.79
C HIS A 136 17.59 16.93 -43.39
N ARG A 137 16.75 17.96 -43.31
CA ARG A 137 16.29 18.55 -42.05
C ARG A 137 15.47 17.58 -41.21
N ARG A 138 14.60 16.77 -41.83
CA ARG A 138 13.89 15.67 -41.16
C ARG A 138 14.87 14.69 -40.53
N ASN A 139 15.90 14.26 -41.26
CA ASN A 139 16.89 13.30 -40.77
C ASN A 139 17.72 13.89 -39.62
N GLU A 140 18.09 15.17 -39.69
CA GLU A 140 18.75 15.92 -38.62
C GLU A 140 17.89 15.95 -37.34
N ILE A 141 16.62 16.35 -37.46
CA ILE A 141 15.68 16.37 -36.31
C ILE A 141 15.50 14.96 -35.74
N GLN A 142 15.40 13.92 -36.57
CA GLN A 142 15.31 12.54 -36.09
C GLN A 142 16.60 12.08 -35.38
N SER A 143 17.79 12.54 -35.81
CA SER A 143 19.05 12.27 -35.12
C SER A 143 19.06 12.91 -33.74
N ASN A 144 18.74 14.21 -33.66
CA ASN A 144 18.68 14.96 -32.41
C ASN A 144 17.65 14.35 -31.43
N LEU A 145 16.50 13.89 -31.93
CA LEU A 145 15.50 13.18 -31.13
C LEU A 145 16.01 11.82 -30.63
N LYS A 146 16.81 11.09 -31.41
CA LYS A 146 17.44 9.83 -30.96
C LYS A 146 18.50 10.05 -29.88
N GLU A 147 19.30 11.11 -29.98
CA GLU A 147 20.25 11.50 -28.92
C GLU A 147 19.52 11.87 -27.62
N VAL A 148 18.42 12.62 -27.72
CA VAL A 148 17.53 12.91 -26.58
C VAL A 148 16.96 11.62 -25.99
N VAL A 149 16.53 10.66 -26.81
CA VAL A 149 16.06 9.34 -26.36
C VAL A 149 17.17 8.58 -25.64
N ASP A 150 18.39 8.51 -26.18
CA ASP A 150 19.49 7.78 -25.53
C ASP A 150 19.84 8.38 -24.15
N SER A 151 19.87 9.71 -24.06
CA SER A 151 20.00 10.43 -22.79
C SER A 151 18.84 10.17 -21.82
N MET A 152 17.60 10.05 -22.31
CA MET A 152 16.47 9.59 -21.48
C MET A 152 16.69 8.14 -20.99
N LEU A 153 17.17 7.24 -21.85
CA LEU A 153 17.40 5.84 -21.51
C LEU A 153 18.49 5.69 -20.44
N ASP A 154 19.65 6.36 -20.58
CA ASP A 154 20.75 6.28 -19.60
C ASP A 154 20.35 6.68 -18.19
N ASN A 155 19.46 7.65 -18.08
CA ASN A 155 18.92 8.14 -16.82
C ASN A 155 17.71 7.33 -16.32
N MET A 156 17.10 6.49 -17.15
CA MET A 156 15.86 5.76 -16.85
C MET A 156 16.06 4.27 -16.57
N ILE A 157 16.82 3.55 -17.41
CA ILE A 157 16.84 2.07 -17.40
C ILE A 157 17.73 1.50 -16.30
N CYS A 158 17.45 0.26 -15.89
CA CYS A 158 18.32 -0.49 -14.97
C CYS A 158 19.61 -0.98 -15.66
N LYS A 159 20.65 -1.22 -14.86
CA LYS A 159 22.03 -1.50 -15.32
C LYS A 159 22.58 -2.79 -14.71
N MET A 160 21.90 -3.91 -14.99
CA MET A 160 22.24 -5.24 -14.47
C MET A 160 23.50 -5.83 -15.14
N GLU A 161 24.66 -5.21 -14.93
CA GLU A 161 25.92 -5.52 -15.61
C GLU A 161 26.80 -6.58 -14.91
N SER A 162 26.65 -6.78 -13.59
CA SER A 162 27.63 -7.53 -12.80
C SER A 162 27.04 -8.39 -11.68
N LYS A 163 27.26 -9.72 -11.78
CA LYS A 163 27.01 -10.68 -10.68
C LYS A 163 27.82 -10.37 -9.42
N MET A 164 29.06 -9.87 -9.56
CA MET A 164 29.91 -9.58 -8.40
C MET A 164 29.36 -8.38 -7.61
N PHE A 165 28.90 -7.34 -8.30
CA PHE A 165 28.23 -6.20 -7.68
C PHE A 165 26.99 -6.66 -6.90
N ILE A 166 26.09 -7.41 -7.54
CA ILE A 166 24.81 -7.77 -6.91
C ILE A 166 25.02 -8.68 -5.70
N ARG A 167 25.93 -9.67 -5.77
CA ARG A 167 26.32 -10.51 -4.63
C ARG A 167 26.80 -9.69 -3.42
N GLY A 168 27.63 -8.67 -3.65
CA GLY A 168 28.11 -7.75 -2.61
C GLY A 168 27.00 -6.87 -2.02
N ALA A 169 26.13 -6.32 -2.88
CA ALA A 169 24.97 -5.53 -2.47
C ALA A 169 24.01 -6.34 -1.58
N TYR A 170 23.69 -7.57 -1.98
CA TYR A 170 22.82 -8.46 -1.20
C TYR A 170 23.42 -8.91 0.12
N TYR A 171 24.73 -9.17 0.19
CA TYR A 171 25.40 -9.41 1.46
C TYR A 171 25.21 -8.23 2.44
N LEU A 172 25.42 -6.99 1.97
CA LEU A 172 25.22 -5.79 2.79
C LEU A 172 23.76 -5.63 3.23
N CYS A 173 22.80 -5.75 2.31
CA CYS A 173 21.36 -5.66 2.64
C CYS A 173 20.94 -6.75 3.64
N THR A 174 21.42 -7.98 3.50
CA THR A 174 21.16 -9.09 4.44
C THR A 174 21.67 -8.75 5.85
N GLN A 175 22.91 -8.24 5.95
CA GLN A 175 23.52 -7.84 7.22
C GLN A 175 22.80 -6.67 7.91
N LEU A 176 22.26 -5.72 7.15
CA LEU A 176 21.52 -4.59 7.73
C LEU A 176 20.11 -5.03 8.18
N LEU A 177 19.37 -5.75 7.33
CA LEU A 177 18.00 -6.18 7.62
C LEU A 177 17.92 -7.17 8.79
N THR A 178 18.80 -8.17 8.85
CA THR A 178 18.82 -9.17 9.94
C THR A 178 19.23 -8.61 11.31
N ARG A 179 19.81 -7.41 11.33
CA ARG A 179 20.13 -6.68 12.56
C ARG A 179 18.98 -5.79 13.00
N ALA A 180 18.44 -4.97 12.10
CA ALA A 180 17.31 -4.09 12.40
C ALA A 180 16.03 -4.87 12.73
N TYR A 181 15.70 -5.89 11.92
CA TYR A 181 14.60 -6.81 12.14
C TYR A 181 15.12 -8.10 12.78
N HIS A 182 15.47 -7.99 14.06
CA HIS A 182 16.05 -9.08 14.84
C HIS A 182 15.19 -10.37 14.92
N GLN A 183 13.90 -10.33 14.60
CA GLN A 183 13.09 -11.55 14.53
C GLN A 183 13.05 -12.16 13.11
N GLY A 184 13.65 -11.49 12.11
CA GLY A 184 13.83 -11.96 10.74
C GLY A 184 12.75 -11.51 9.75
N ILE A 185 12.87 -11.98 8.51
CA ILE A 185 11.87 -11.83 7.44
C ILE A 185 11.17 -13.18 7.27
N HIS A 186 9.86 -13.20 7.47
CA HIS A 186 9.05 -14.42 7.44
C HIS A 186 8.21 -14.46 6.17
N VAL A 187 8.05 -15.67 5.63
CA VAL A 187 7.23 -15.98 4.46
C VAL A 187 6.47 -17.29 4.70
N SER A 188 5.34 -17.48 4.02
CA SER A 188 4.66 -18.78 3.99
C SER A 188 5.43 -19.76 3.11
N SER A 189 5.70 -20.96 3.64
CA SER A 189 6.39 -22.01 2.88
C SER A 189 5.60 -22.46 1.67
N GLU A 190 4.26 -22.49 1.78
CA GLU A 190 3.36 -22.90 0.71
C GLU A 190 3.29 -21.86 -0.42
N GLU A 191 3.17 -20.57 -0.06
CA GLU A 191 3.15 -19.46 -1.02
C GLU A 191 4.49 -19.37 -1.76
N VAL A 192 5.61 -19.63 -1.09
CA VAL A 192 6.94 -19.69 -1.71
C VAL A 192 7.07 -20.83 -2.72
N LEU A 193 6.55 -22.02 -2.40
CA LEU A 193 6.55 -23.15 -3.34
C LEU A 193 5.68 -22.83 -4.56
N ARG A 194 4.48 -22.28 -4.33
CA ARG A 194 3.56 -21.81 -5.39
C ARG A 194 4.21 -20.74 -6.27
N LEU A 195 4.84 -19.73 -5.66
CA LEU A 195 5.56 -18.68 -6.38
C LEU A 195 6.70 -19.25 -7.24
N ARG A 196 7.46 -20.23 -6.73
CA ARG A 196 8.53 -20.88 -7.51
C ARG A 196 7.99 -21.69 -8.68
N SER A 197 6.88 -22.41 -8.54
CA SER A 197 6.28 -23.15 -9.67
C SER A 197 5.74 -22.19 -10.74
N PHE A 198 5.03 -21.12 -10.34
CA PHE A 198 4.60 -20.06 -11.27
C PHE A 198 5.80 -19.37 -11.94
N ALA A 199 6.90 -19.13 -11.24
CA ALA A 199 8.11 -18.56 -11.82
C ALA A 199 8.78 -19.49 -12.84
N GLN A 200 8.75 -20.81 -12.62
CA GLN A 200 9.25 -21.79 -13.59
C GLN A 200 8.38 -21.83 -14.85
N GLU A 201 7.05 -21.82 -14.70
CA GLU A 201 6.11 -21.78 -15.83
C GLU A 201 6.22 -20.47 -16.62
N ALA A 202 6.27 -19.33 -15.92
CA ALA A 202 6.46 -18.02 -16.54
C ALA A 202 7.80 -17.94 -17.28
N ALA A 203 8.89 -18.45 -16.70
CA ALA A 203 10.19 -18.53 -17.36
C ALA A 203 10.15 -19.38 -18.64
N ALA A 204 9.50 -20.55 -18.60
CA ALA A 204 9.34 -21.44 -19.76
C ALA A 204 8.50 -20.82 -20.89
N LYS A 205 7.45 -20.06 -20.55
CA LYS A 205 6.63 -19.30 -21.50
C LYS A 205 7.20 -17.93 -21.88
N LYS A 206 8.35 -17.55 -21.33
CA LYS A 206 8.96 -16.21 -21.47
C LYS A 206 8.04 -15.06 -21.04
N GLN A 207 7.17 -15.32 -20.06
CA GLN A 207 6.26 -14.35 -19.46
C GLN A 207 6.93 -13.68 -18.25
N SER A 208 6.66 -12.38 -18.05
CA SER A 208 7.11 -11.65 -16.87
C SER A 208 6.16 -11.84 -15.69
N ILE A 209 6.71 -11.94 -14.48
CA ILE A 209 5.97 -11.70 -13.24
C ILE A 209 6.07 -10.21 -12.88
N VAL A 210 4.92 -9.58 -12.71
CA VAL A 210 4.79 -8.22 -12.15
C VAL A 210 4.37 -8.36 -10.69
N PHE A 211 5.33 -8.14 -9.80
CA PHE A 211 5.09 -8.04 -8.37
C PHE A 211 4.47 -6.67 -8.05
N LEU A 212 3.33 -6.69 -7.37
CA LEU A 212 2.59 -5.50 -6.96
C LEU A 212 2.51 -5.45 -5.42
N PRO A 213 3.58 -5.01 -4.74
CA PRO A 213 3.60 -4.88 -3.30
C PRO A 213 2.81 -3.66 -2.79
N CYS A 214 2.28 -3.78 -1.57
CA CYS A 214 1.90 -2.61 -0.77
C CYS A 214 3.14 -1.81 -0.31
N HIS A 215 2.98 -0.52 -0.04
CA HIS A 215 4.08 0.36 0.37
C HIS A 215 3.87 0.95 1.77
N LYS A 216 4.68 0.57 2.75
CA LYS A 216 4.71 1.12 4.12
C LYS A 216 6.10 1.63 4.54
N SER A 217 7.18 1.13 3.94
CA SER A 217 8.57 1.45 4.31
C SER A 217 9.51 1.44 3.10
N HIS A 218 10.66 2.12 3.20
CA HIS A 218 11.79 1.90 2.31
C HIS A 218 12.37 0.48 2.38
N VAL A 219 11.96 -0.34 3.37
CA VAL A 219 12.32 -1.75 3.49
C VAL A 219 11.54 -2.65 2.52
N ASP A 220 10.38 -2.23 2.02
CA ASP A 220 9.46 -3.11 1.24
C ASP A 220 10.16 -3.74 0.03
N TYR A 221 10.71 -2.92 -0.86
CA TYR A 221 11.41 -3.41 -2.05
C TYR A 221 12.68 -4.17 -1.68
N VAL A 222 13.43 -3.75 -0.65
CA VAL A 222 14.64 -4.49 -0.23
C VAL A 222 14.27 -5.88 0.29
N SER A 223 13.13 -6.04 0.96
CA SER A 223 12.63 -7.31 1.46
C SER A 223 12.20 -8.25 0.32
N LEU A 224 11.44 -7.76 -0.66
CA LEU A 224 11.00 -8.53 -1.82
C LEU A 224 12.20 -8.95 -2.69
N GLN A 225 13.10 -8.03 -2.97
CA GLN A 225 14.38 -8.27 -3.64
C GLN A 225 15.19 -9.36 -2.93
N LEU A 226 15.33 -9.28 -1.60
CA LEU A 226 16.04 -10.29 -0.80
C LEU A 226 15.36 -11.66 -0.81
N ILE A 227 14.03 -11.71 -0.84
CA ILE A 227 13.28 -12.96 -1.01
C ILE A 227 13.53 -13.56 -2.40
N CYS A 228 13.39 -12.79 -3.48
CA CYS A 228 13.65 -13.27 -4.85
C CYS A 228 15.09 -13.80 -4.99
N TYR A 229 16.08 -13.04 -4.51
CA TYR A 229 17.48 -13.47 -4.49
C TYR A 229 17.68 -14.79 -3.73
N ARG A 230 17.08 -14.90 -2.54
CA ARG A 230 17.22 -16.07 -1.66
C ARG A 230 16.54 -17.34 -2.22
N LEU A 231 15.50 -17.17 -3.03
CA LEU A 231 14.75 -18.23 -3.71
C LEU A 231 15.29 -18.58 -5.11
N GLY A 232 16.26 -17.82 -5.61
CA GLY A 232 16.77 -17.95 -6.99
C GLY A 232 15.76 -17.53 -8.05
N ILE A 233 14.83 -16.62 -7.75
CA ILE A 233 13.87 -16.06 -8.71
C ILE A 233 14.47 -14.79 -9.31
N GLY A 234 14.36 -14.62 -10.63
CA GLY A 234 14.85 -13.45 -11.35
C GLY A 234 14.42 -12.13 -10.70
N LEU A 235 15.39 -11.32 -10.27
CA LEU A 235 15.15 -10.05 -9.58
C LEU A 235 14.27 -9.12 -10.42
N PRO A 236 13.18 -8.58 -9.86
CA PRO A 236 12.33 -7.67 -10.59
C PRO A 236 13.00 -6.31 -10.77
N VAL A 237 12.70 -5.65 -11.90
CA VAL A 237 13.05 -4.25 -12.11
C VAL A 237 12.11 -3.36 -11.32
N VAL A 238 12.69 -2.57 -10.40
CA VAL A 238 11.94 -1.75 -9.44
C VAL A 238 11.63 -0.40 -10.05
N VAL A 239 10.35 -0.08 -10.26
CA VAL A 239 9.97 1.27 -10.68
C VAL A 239 10.10 2.23 -9.49
N ALA A 240 11.06 3.15 -9.58
CA ALA A 240 11.40 4.08 -8.52
C ALA A 240 11.29 5.54 -8.99
N GLY A 241 10.80 6.43 -8.13
CA GLY A 241 10.72 7.85 -8.42
C GLY A 241 12.10 8.50 -8.51
N GLU A 242 12.34 9.29 -9.56
CA GLU A 242 13.58 10.05 -9.81
C GLU A 242 14.05 10.90 -8.60
N ASN A 243 13.14 11.25 -7.68
CA ASN A 243 13.49 11.91 -6.42
C ASN A 243 14.37 11.08 -5.45
N LEU A 244 14.63 9.80 -5.73
CA LEU A 244 15.59 8.96 -5.00
C LEU A 244 16.91 8.78 -5.77
N ASN A 245 17.00 9.29 -7.01
CA ASN A 245 18.21 9.28 -7.83
C ASN A 245 19.20 10.38 -7.35
N ILE A 246 19.77 10.19 -6.16
CA ILE A 246 20.77 11.08 -5.56
C ILE A 246 22.20 10.59 -5.87
N PRO A 247 23.24 11.45 -5.80
CA PRO A 247 24.61 11.03 -6.06
C PRO A 247 25.04 9.79 -5.26
N MET A 248 25.87 8.94 -5.88
CA MET A 248 26.31 7.61 -5.40
C MET A 248 25.18 6.56 -5.27
N LEU A 249 24.12 6.85 -4.50
CA LEU A 249 23.02 5.91 -4.27
C LEU A 249 22.20 5.63 -5.55
N GLY A 250 21.95 6.66 -6.36
CA GLY A 250 21.21 6.58 -7.61
C GLY A 250 21.81 5.55 -8.57
N PRO A 251 23.11 5.68 -8.94
CA PRO A 251 23.83 4.68 -9.70
C PRO A 251 23.86 3.30 -9.04
N PHE A 252 24.04 3.19 -7.72
CA PHE A 252 24.01 1.91 -7.01
C PHE A 252 22.66 1.19 -7.19
N LEU A 253 21.54 1.91 -7.00
CA LEU A 253 20.20 1.35 -7.18
C LEU A 253 19.92 1.01 -8.65
N GLN A 254 20.40 1.82 -9.60
CA GLN A 254 20.31 1.51 -11.03
C GLN A 254 20.97 0.16 -11.37
N HIS A 255 22.16 -0.09 -10.83
CA HIS A 255 22.88 -1.36 -11.00
C HIS A 255 22.22 -2.51 -10.24
N ALA A 256 21.49 -2.23 -9.16
CA ALA A 256 20.72 -3.23 -8.41
C ALA A 256 19.35 -3.58 -9.04
N GLY A 257 18.92 -2.85 -10.08
CA GLY A 257 17.66 -3.13 -10.81
C GLY A 257 16.64 -1.99 -10.83
N ALA A 258 16.95 -0.80 -10.33
CA ALA A 258 16.00 0.33 -10.34
C ALA A 258 15.82 0.94 -11.75
N MET A 259 14.56 1.21 -12.09
CA MET A 259 14.13 2.05 -13.21
C MET A 259 13.67 3.40 -12.66
N TRP A 260 14.25 4.51 -13.14
CA TRP A 260 13.90 5.86 -12.68
C TRP A 260 12.74 6.48 -13.48
N ILE A 261 11.69 6.92 -12.79
CA ILE A 261 10.51 7.55 -13.42
C ILE A 261 10.29 8.98 -12.94
N ARG A 262 9.96 9.88 -13.88
CA ARG A 262 9.60 11.28 -13.58
C ARG A 262 8.30 11.34 -12.78
N ARG A 263 8.23 12.22 -11.77
CA ARG A 263 7.01 12.45 -10.97
C ARG A 263 5.86 13.11 -11.75
N SER A 264 6.16 13.74 -12.88
CA SER A 264 5.17 14.28 -13.81
C SER A 264 5.71 14.13 -15.22
N PHE A 265 4.88 13.63 -16.13
CA PHE A 265 5.24 13.43 -17.53
C PHE A 265 5.02 14.71 -18.36
N GLY A 266 4.29 15.70 -17.81
CA GLY A 266 3.95 16.93 -18.52
C GLY A 266 3.21 16.66 -19.83
N ASN A 267 3.53 17.45 -20.86
CA ASN A 267 3.10 17.22 -22.24
C ASN A 267 4.28 16.73 -23.09
N ASP A 268 4.98 15.70 -22.61
CA ASP A 268 6.14 15.08 -23.28
C ASP A 268 5.73 13.71 -23.89
N PRO A 269 5.21 13.70 -25.14
CA PRO A 269 4.80 12.47 -25.80
C PRO A 269 5.98 11.55 -26.15
N LEU A 270 7.19 12.10 -26.26
CA LEU A 270 8.40 11.31 -26.51
C LEU A 270 8.75 10.48 -25.26
N TYR A 271 8.85 11.12 -24.09
CA TYR A 271 9.13 10.42 -22.83
C TYR A 271 8.07 9.36 -22.49
N ASN A 272 6.78 9.67 -22.71
CA ASN A 272 5.72 8.67 -22.55
C ASN A 272 5.95 7.43 -23.45
N THR A 273 6.33 7.65 -24.71
CA THR A 273 6.61 6.57 -25.67
C THR A 273 7.88 5.80 -25.31
N VAL A 274 8.93 6.47 -24.80
CA VAL A 274 10.16 5.83 -24.31
C VAL A 274 9.86 4.92 -23.10
N VAL A 275 9.03 5.36 -22.16
CA VAL A 275 8.58 4.55 -21.01
C VAL A 275 7.78 3.34 -21.47
N GLN A 276 6.82 3.51 -22.39
CA GLN A 276 6.05 2.40 -22.96
C GLN A 276 6.95 1.39 -23.69
N ALA A 277 7.87 1.86 -24.55
CA ALA A 277 8.78 1.00 -25.30
C ALA A 277 9.74 0.23 -24.39
N TYR A 278 10.19 0.82 -23.28
CA TYR A 278 10.98 0.10 -22.28
C TYR A 278 10.18 -1.01 -21.58
N ILE A 279 8.98 -0.69 -21.09
CA ILE A 279 8.09 -1.66 -20.43
C ILE A 279 7.73 -2.79 -21.40
N ASP A 280 7.35 -2.47 -22.64
CA ASP A 280 7.10 -3.46 -23.70
C ASP A 280 8.32 -4.38 -23.90
N THR A 281 9.51 -3.82 -24.08
CA THR A 281 10.74 -4.59 -24.31
C THR A 281 11.02 -5.54 -23.15
N MET A 282 10.94 -5.03 -21.92
CA MET A 282 11.19 -5.80 -20.71
C MET A 282 10.18 -6.95 -20.52
N LEU A 283 8.90 -6.70 -20.78
CA LEU A 283 7.84 -7.71 -20.73
C LEU A 283 7.99 -8.76 -21.85
N GLN A 284 8.31 -8.34 -23.09
CA GLN A 284 8.60 -9.23 -24.23
C GLN A 284 9.85 -10.09 -24.04
N GLN A 285 10.81 -9.62 -23.23
CA GLN A 285 11.96 -10.43 -22.86
C GLN A 285 11.68 -11.37 -21.68
N GLY A 286 10.56 -11.23 -20.95
CA GLY A 286 10.25 -12.07 -19.78
C GLY A 286 10.96 -11.63 -18.50
N PHE A 287 11.37 -10.36 -18.39
CA PHE A 287 11.98 -9.82 -17.17
C PHE A 287 10.91 -9.42 -16.15
N ASN A 288 11.10 -9.82 -14.89
CA ASN A 288 10.18 -9.49 -13.82
C ASN A 288 10.18 -7.98 -13.51
N PHE A 289 9.06 -7.48 -12.99
CA PHE A 289 8.88 -6.08 -12.60
C PHE A 289 8.36 -5.98 -11.17
N GLU A 290 8.65 -4.85 -10.52
CA GLU A 290 8.11 -4.47 -9.22
C GLU A 290 7.60 -3.03 -9.31
N CYS A 291 6.33 -2.79 -8.94
CA CYS A 291 5.85 -1.42 -8.78
C CYS A 291 4.79 -1.26 -7.68
N PHE A 292 4.97 -0.21 -6.88
CA PHE A 292 4.06 0.15 -5.79
C PHE A 292 2.86 0.92 -6.35
N ILE A 293 1.72 0.23 -6.53
CA ILE A 293 0.53 0.83 -7.13
C ILE A 293 -0.12 1.92 -6.24
N GLU A 294 0.24 2.01 -4.97
CA GLU A 294 -0.16 3.10 -4.07
C GLU A 294 0.50 4.45 -4.42
N GLY A 295 1.62 4.44 -5.17
CA GLY A 295 2.37 5.63 -5.58
C GLY A 295 3.21 6.29 -4.48
N GLY A 296 3.21 5.76 -3.26
CA GLY A 296 4.07 6.20 -2.15
C GLY A 296 3.79 5.43 -0.85
N ARG A 297 4.74 5.47 0.10
CA ARG A 297 4.59 4.80 1.42
C ARG A 297 3.36 5.33 2.16
N SER A 298 2.53 4.46 2.71
CA SER A 298 1.42 4.81 3.59
C SER A 298 1.94 5.42 4.89
N ARG A 299 1.46 6.62 5.23
CA ARG A 299 1.76 7.30 6.51
C ARG A 299 0.86 6.83 7.65
N THR A 300 -0.24 6.14 7.34
CA THR A 300 -1.31 5.82 8.30
C THR A 300 -1.43 4.32 8.59
N GLY A 301 -0.62 3.47 7.94
CA GLY A 301 -0.65 2.00 8.08
C GLY A 301 -1.65 1.30 7.16
N LYS A 302 -2.61 2.03 6.59
CA LYS A 302 -3.64 1.53 5.65
C LYS A 302 -3.15 1.52 4.20
N LEU A 303 -3.71 0.67 3.35
CA LEU A 303 -3.52 0.79 1.90
C LEU A 303 -4.10 2.12 1.37
N LEU A 304 -3.37 2.74 0.46
CA LEU A 304 -3.78 3.94 -0.29
C LEU A 304 -4.52 3.56 -1.58
N SER A 305 -5.33 4.49 -2.10
CA SER A 305 -6.04 4.29 -3.37
C SER A 305 -5.06 4.16 -4.56
N PRO A 306 -5.34 3.28 -5.53
CA PRO A 306 -4.37 2.89 -6.55
C PRO A 306 -4.10 4.03 -7.54
N LYS A 307 -2.84 4.17 -7.95
CA LYS A 307 -2.32 5.06 -8.99
C LYS A 307 -2.08 4.26 -10.25
N PHE A 308 -2.88 4.55 -11.27
CA PHE A 308 -2.91 3.75 -12.49
C PHE A 308 -1.73 3.96 -13.45
N GLY A 309 -0.72 4.76 -13.08
CA GLY A 309 0.37 5.19 -13.98
C GLY A 309 1.12 4.03 -14.63
N ILE A 310 1.78 3.17 -13.85
CA ILE A 310 2.50 2.00 -14.39
C ILE A 310 1.55 0.90 -14.88
N LEU A 311 0.46 0.66 -14.13
CA LEU A 311 -0.56 -0.32 -14.52
C LEU A 311 -1.15 -0.02 -15.91
N SER A 312 -1.25 1.26 -16.29
CA SER A 312 -1.64 1.70 -17.63
C SER A 312 -0.71 1.13 -18.71
N PHE A 313 0.60 1.35 -18.59
CA PHE A 313 1.58 0.87 -19.57
C PHE A 313 1.59 -0.65 -19.69
N ILE A 314 1.49 -1.38 -18.57
CA ILE A 314 1.45 -2.85 -18.54
C ILE A 314 0.15 -3.37 -19.18
N LEU A 315 -0.99 -2.76 -18.86
CA LEU A 315 -2.28 -3.07 -19.47
C LEU A 315 -2.26 -2.80 -20.98
N ASP A 316 -1.67 -1.69 -21.42
CA ASP A 316 -1.56 -1.34 -22.83
C ASP A 316 -0.62 -2.29 -23.61
N SER A 317 0.45 -2.78 -22.99
CA SER A 317 1.34 -3.81 -23.57
C SER A 317 0.56 -5.08 -23.92
N VAL A 318 -0.33 -5.53 -23.03
CA VAL A 318 -1.16 -6.73 -23.22
C VAL A 318 -2.35 -6.46 -24.16
N LEU A 319 -3.09 -5.36 -23.96
CA LEU A 319 -4.24 -5.01 -24.82
C LEU A 319 -3.86 -4.83 -26.29
N SER A 320 -2.69 -4.24 -26.56
CA SER A 320 -2.19 -4.04 -27.94
C SER A 320 -1.63 -5.29 -28.62
N GLY A 321 -1.51 -6.41 -27.90
CA GLY A 321 -0.88 -7.62 -28.41
C GLY A 321 0.65 -7.54 -28.55
N ARG A 322 1.30 -6.45 -28.10
CA ARG A 322 2.77 -6.36 -28.06
C ARG A 322 3.38 -7.33 -27.05
N VAL A 323 2.63 -7.68 -26.01
CA VAL A 323 2.92 -8.75 -25.04
C VAL A 323 1.74 -9.71 -25.05
N GLU A 324 2.02 -11.01 -25.14
CA GLU A 324 0.98 -12.04 -25.15
C GLU A 324 0.24 -12.11 -23.81
N ASP A 325 0.99 -12.23 -22.72
CA ASP A 325 0.45 -12.23 -21.35
C ASP A 325 1.55 -11.84 -20.34
N THR A 326 1.10 -11.45 -19.14
CA THR A 326 1.93 -11.06 -18.00
C THR A 326 1.28 -11.61 -16.73
N ILE A 327 2.07 -12.21 -15.84
CA ILE A 327 1.56 -12.76 -14.58
C ILE A 327 1.58 -11.68 -13.50
N ILE A 328 0.43 -11.42 -12.87
CA ILE A 328 0.31 -10.48 -11.75
C ILE A 328 0.50 -11.23 -10.43
N CYS A 329 1.41 -10.75 -9.57
CA CYS A 329 1.62 -11.28 -8.23
C CYS A 329 1.43 -10.15 -7.19
N PRO A 330 0.25 -10.05 -6.56
CA PRO A 330 0.01 -9.14 -5.44
C PRO A 330 0.82 -9.56 -4.21
N VAL A 331 1.47 -8.60 -3.54
CA VAL A 331 2.35 -8.87 -2.38
C VAL A 331 1.97 -8.02 -1.18
N SER A 332 1.81 -8.64 -0.01
CA SER A 332 1.51 -7.96 1.24
C SER A 332 2.72 -8.00 2.16
N THR A 333 3.18 -6.82 2.60
CA THR A 333 4.30 -6.66 3.53
C THR A 333 3.82 -6.02 4.81
N GLN A 334 4.11 -6.65 5.95
CA GLN A 334 3.70 -6.21 7.28
C GLN A 334 4.88 -6.23 8.25
N TYR A 335 4.80 -5.41 9.30
CA TYR A 335 5.92 -5.11 10.20
C TYR A 335 5.46 -5.09 11.65
N ASP A 336 6.28 -5.58 12.58
CA ASP A 336 6.07 -5.27 13.99
C ASP A 336 6.35 -3.79 14.28
N LYS A 337 7.42 -3.21 13.71
CA LYS A 337 7.75 -1.79 13.82
C LYS A 337 8.33 -1.25 12.51
N VAL A 338 7.73 -0.18 11.99
CA VAL A 338 8.26 0.55 10.83
C VAL A 338 9.25 1.59 11.33
N ILE A 339 10.43 1.67 10.70
CA ILE A 339 11.51 2.58 11.13
C ILE A 339 11.13 4.06 10.92
N GLU A 340 10.37 4.37 9.87
CA GLU A 340 10.01 5.75 9.52
C GLU A 340 8.78 6.32 10.25
N THR A 341 8.14 5.59 11.18
CA THR A 341 6.86 6.03 11.77
C THR A 341 6.94 7.40 12.47
N GLU A 342 8.06 7.74 13.11
CA GLU A 342 8.27 9.05 13.76
C GLU A 342 8.21 10.23 12.78
N SER A 343 8.76 10.05 11.57
CA SER A 343 8.71 11.08 10.53
C SER A 343 7.32 11.18 9.91
N TYR A 344 6.61 10.05 9.80
CA TYR A 344 5.23 10.02 9.31
C TYR A 344 4.31 10.82 10.22
N ILE A 345 4.45 10.69 11.54
CA ILE A 345 3.68 11.49 12.51
C ILE A 345 3.98 12.98 12.35
N SER A 346 5.25 13.34 12.20
CA SER A 346 5.65 14.72 11.96
C SER A 346 4.99 15.28 10.69
N GLU A 347 5.02 14.53 9.58
CA GLU A 347 4.33 14.87 8.32
C GLU A 347 2.80 15.03 8.55
N LEU A 348 2.17 14.09 9.24
CA LEU A 348 0.72 14.05 9.49
C LEU A 348 0.25 15.16 10.44
N LEU A 349 1.09 15.64 11.36
CA LEU A 349 0.83 16.76 12.25
C LEU A 349 1.14 18.14 11.63
N GLY A 350 1.48 18.15 10.33
CA GLY A 350 1.60 19.34 9.50
C GLY A 350 3.03 19.82 9.25
N GLN A 351 4.05 19.16 9.81
CA GLN A 351 5.45 19.54 9.57
C GLN A 351 5.85 19.29 8.10
N PRO A 352 6.79 20.08 7.55
CA PRO A 352 7.30 19.83 6.21
C PRO A 352 7.88 18.42 6.08
N LYS A 353 7.58 17.75 4.97
CA LYS A 353 8.13 16.43 4.66
C LYS A 353 9.65 16.46 4.71
N ARG A 354 10.23 15.73 5.68
CA ARG A 354 11.66 15.50 5.76
C ARG A 354 12.08 14.66 4.55
N LYS A 355 13.20 15.04 3.93
CA LYS A 355 13.85 14.18 2.92
C LYS A 355 14.62 13.09 3.66
N GLU A 356 13.91 12.07 4.12
CA GLU A 356 14.55 10.83 4.54
C GLU A 356 15.23 10.22 3.31
N ASN A 357 16.54 10.01 3.36
CA ASN A 357 17.25 9.32 2.31
C ASN A 357 17.53 7.89 2.75
N LEU A 358 17.48 6.94 1.80
CA LEU A 358 17.96 5.58 2.03
C LEU A 358 19.44 5.57 2.48
N ALA A 359 20.22 6.58 2.07
CA ALA A 359 21.59 6.80 2.51
C ALA A 359 21.68 7.04 4.03
N ASP A 360 20.71 7.71 4.64
CA ASP A 360 20.69 7.96 6.09
C ASP A 360 20.45 6.65 6.86
N PHE A 361 19.59 5.77 6.32
CA PHE A 361 19.40 4.41 6.82
C PHE A 361 20.67 3.55 6.66
N LEU A 362 21.27 3.52 5.46
CA LEU A 362 22.47 2.71 5.19
C LEU A 362 23.72 3.17 5.95
N SER A 363 23.82 4.47 6.28
CA SER A 363 24.97 5.05 6.99
C SER A 363 24.79 5.13 8.51
N SER A 364 23.57 4.98 9.03
CA SER A 364 23.33 5.09 10.46
C SER A 364 23.86 3.87 11.23
N SER A 365 24.88 4.11 12.04
CA SER A 365 25.42 3.13 12.99
C SER A 365 24.39 2.64 14.02
N SER A 366 23.31 3.38 14.27
CA SER A 366 22.24 2.95 15.19
C SER A 366 21.33 1.87 14.59
N VAL A 367 21.28 1.70 13.26
CA VAL A 367 20.48 0.63 12.63
C VAL A 367 20.90 -0.76 13.10
N LEU A 368 22.18 -0.90 13.50
CA LEU A 368 22.76 -2.12 14.05
C LEU A 368 22.28 -2.46 15.48
N SER A 369 21.64 -1.52 16.19
CA SER A 369 21.09 -1.69 17.54
C SER A 369 19.56 -1.65 17.60
N LEU A 370 18.87 -1.42 16.48
CA LEU A 370 17.41 -1.40 16.43
C LEU A 370 16.82 -2.79 16.67
N LYS A 371 15.71 -2.84 17.42
CA LYS A 371 14.90 -4.05 17.63
C LYS A 371 13.51 -3.87 17.04
N LEU A 372 13.38 -3.89 15.71
CA LEU A 372 12.13 -3.60 15.00
C LEU A 372 11.15 -4.80 14.89
N GLY A 373 11.39 -5.88 15.63
CA GLY A 373 10.63 -7.13 15.53
C GLY A 373 10.88 -7.88 14.22
N ARG A 374 9.82 -8.44 13.62
CA ARG A 374 9.84 -9.16 12.32
C ARG A 374 9.28 -8.33 11.17
N VAL A 375 9.68 -8.70 9.96
CA VAL A 375 8.95 -8.40 8.72
C VAL A 375 8.20 -9.65 8.30
N ASP A 376 6.99 -9.52 7.81
CA ASP A 376 6.19 -10.60 7.24
C ASP A 376 5.83 -10.26 5.79
N VAL A 377 6.13 -11.16 4.85
CA VAL A 377 5.85 -10.99 3.42
C VAL A 377 5.03 -12.15 2.91
N ARG A 378 3.88 -11.85 2.31
CA ARG A 378 2.95 -12.83 1.72
C ARG A 378 2.71 -12.56 0.25
N PHE A 379 2.56 -13.66 -0.49
CA PHE A 379 2.29 -13.65 -1.91
C PHE A 379 0.86 -14.16 -2.12
N HIS A 380 0.02 -13.34 -2.74
CA HIS A 380 -1.23 -13.85 -3.28
C HIS A 380 -0.93 -14.80 -4.45
N GLU A 381 -1.85 -15.72 -4.73
CA GLU A 381 -1.77 -16.60 -5.89
C GLU A 381 -1.57 -15.76 -7.18
N PRO A 382 -0.49 -16.00 -7.94
CA PRO A 382 -0.25 -15.28 -9.18
C PRO A 382 -1.30 -15.61 -10.24
N TRP A 383 -1.70 -14.63 -11.06
CA TRP A 383 -2.76 -14.81 -12.06
C TRP A 383 -2.49 -14.10 -13.39
N SER A 384 -3.06 -14.62 -14.48
CA SER A 384 -2.89 -14.10 -15.85
C SER A 384 -3.59 -12.76 -16.05
N LEU A 385 -2.84 -11.73 -16.52
CA LEU A 385 -3.42 -10.45 -16.89
C LEU A 385 -4.29 -10.56 -18.14
N ARG A 386 -3.89 -11.38 -19.12
CA ARG A 386 -4.68 -11.68 -20.33
C ARG A 386 -6.03 -12.29 -19.96
N GLU A 387 -6.04 -13.27 -19.06
CA GLU A 387 -7.27 -13.91 -18.61
C GLU A 387 -8.18 -12.91 -17.89
N PHE A 388 -7.62 -12.11 -16.97
CA PHE A 388 -8.38 -11.05 -16.29
C PHE A 388 -9.01 -10.06 -17.29
N ILE A 389 -8.25 -9.60 -18.29
CA ILE A 389 -8.74 -8.71 -19.34
C ILE A 389 -9.91 -9.37 -20.08
N ASN A 390 -9.75 -10.63 -20.52
CA ASN A 390 -10.79 -11.36 -21.23
C ASN A 390 -12.06 -11.49 -20.37
N GLN A 391 -11.94 -11.83 -19.08
CA GLN A 391 -13.07 -11.89 -18.15
C GLN A 391 -13.76 -10.53 -17.96
N GLN A 392 -13.03 -9.40 -17.94
CA GLN A 392 -13.64 -8.07 -17.89
C GLN A 392 -14.37 -7.75 -19.20
N LEU A 393 -13.80 -8.09 -20.36
CA LEU A 393 -14.41 -7.87 -21.67
C LEU A 393 -15.72 -8.67 -21.84
N THR A 394 -15.76 -9.94 -21.41
CA THR A 394 -16.99 -10.76 -21.46
C THR A 394 -18.13 -10.20 -20.62
N ARG A 395 -17.83 -9.39 -19.59
CA ARG A 395 -18.84 -8.73 -18.72
C ARG A 395 -19.33 -7.39 -19.27
N MET A 396 -18.79 -6.90 -20.39
CA MET A 396 -19.22 -5.64 -21.01
C MET A 396 -20.35 -5.89 -22.02
N PRO A 397 -21.45 -5.11 -21.99
CA PRO A 397 -22.49 -5.18 -23.00
C PRO A 397 -21.99 -4.74 -24.39
N GLU A 398 -22.42 -5.50 -25.40
CA GLU A 398 -22.18 -5.35 -26.85
C GLU A 398 -20.74 -5.36 -27.37
N GLN A 399 -20.52 -6.24 -28.34
CA GLN A 399 -19.25 -6.51 -28.99
C GLN A 399 -18.96 -5.47 -30.08
N ILE A 400 -17.80 -4.81 -30.02
CA ILE A 400 -17.17 -4.23 -31.21
C ILE A 400 -15.95 -5.08 -31.56
N VAL A 401 -16.21 -6.23 -32.17
CA VAL A 401 -15.17 -7.00 -32.89
C VAL A 401 -15.09 -6.43 -34.30
N ALA A 402 -14.39 -5.30 -34.44
CA ALA A 402 -13.86 -4.88 -35.73
C ALA A 402 -12.53 -5.59 -35.97
N ASN A 403 -12.33 -6.12 -37.18
CA ASN A 403 -11.15 -6.91 -37.55
C ASN A 403 -9.85 -6.13 -37.30
N GLY A 404 -9.08 -6.52 -36.27
CA GLY A 404 -7.85 -5.83 -35.87
C GLY A 404 -7.47 -5.95 -34.38
N GLY A 405 -8.37 -6.44 -33.53
CA GLY A 405 -8.18 -6.56 -32.08
C GLY A 405 -9.13 -5.67 -31.28
N PRO A 406 -9.28 -5.87 -29.96
CA PRO A 406 -10.28 -5.16 -29.15
C PRO A 406 -9.88 -3.70 -28.93
N GLN A 407 -10.31 -2.80 -29.82
CA GLN A 407 -10.06 -1.37 -29.70
C GLN A 407 -11.04 -0.73 -28.70
N LEU A 408 -10.75 -0.94 -27.41
CA LEU A 408 -11.51 -0.42 -26.27
C LEU A 408 -11.68 1.11 -26.32
N SER A 409 -12.90 1.57 -26.06
CA SER A 409 -13.18 2.97 -25.73
C SER A 409 -12.32 3.41 -24.53
N TYR A 410 -11.93 4.69 -24.50
CA TYR A 410 -11.21 5.29 -23.38
C TYR A 410 -11.94 5.09 -22.04
N ALA A 411 -13.27 5.13 -22.05
CA ALA A 411 -14.10 4.90 -20.88
C ALA A 411 -13.97 3.47 -20.35
N ASP A 412 -14.03 2.48 -21.24
CA ASP A 412 -14.01 1.05 -20.91
C ASP A 412 -12.60 0.56 -20.56
N ARG A 413 -11.58 1.02 -21.28
CA ARG A 413 -10.18 0.89 -20.87
C ARG A 413 -9.97 1.45 -19.45
N GLY A 414 -10.55 2.62 -19.17
CA GLY A 414 -10.55 3.21 -17.83
C GLY A 414 -11.29 2.39 -16.77
N ARG A 415 -12.36 1.65 -17.15
CA ARG A 415 -13.04 0.69 -16.26
C ARG A 415 -12.14 -0.50 -15.95
N VAL A 416 -11.58 -1.18 -16.97
CA VAL A 416 -10.66 -2.33 -16.80
C VAL A 416 -9.47 -1.94 -15.92
N LEU A 417 -8.86 -0.78 -16.16
CA LEU A 417 -7.70 -0.28 -15.41
C LEU A 417 -8.04 0.01 -13.93
N ARG A 418 -9.25 0.50 -13.63
CA ARG A 418 -9.74 0.64 -12.25
C ARG A 418 -10.00 -0.72 -11.60
N SER A 419 -10.68 -1.63 -12.29
CA SER A 419 -10.91 -3.00 -11.81
C SER A 419 -9.59 -3.71 -11.48
N LEU A 420 -8.56 -3.56 -12.34
CA LEU A 420 -7.21 -4.10 -12.13
C LEU A 420 -6.60 -3.57 -10.83
N GLY A 421 -6.55 -2.24 -10.66
CA GLY A 421 -5.94 -1.64 -9.47
C GLY A 421 -6.65 -2.00 -8.16
N TYR A 422 -7.99 -2.03 -8.15
CA TYR A 422 -8.75 -2.40 -6.96
C TYR A 422 -8.75 -3.91 -6.67
N ARG A 423 -8.70 -4.78 -7.70
CA ARG A 423 -8.49 -6.22 -7.51
C ARG A 423 -7.17 -6.46 -6.78
N VAL A 424 -6.06 -5.89 -7.27
CA VAL A 424 -4.74 -6.07 -6.65
C VAL A 424 -4.72 -5.61 -5.20
N LEU A 425 -5.38 -4.49 -4.84
CA LEU A 425 -5.47 -4.07 -3.44
C LEU A 425 -6.36 -4.98 -2.58
N SER A 426 -7.37 -5.64 -3.16
CA SER A 426 -8.13 -6.71 -2.48
C SER A 426 -7.22 -7.92 -2.23
N ASP A 427 -6.58 -8.43 -3.27
CA ASP A 427 -5.69 -9.59 -3.21
C ASP A 427 -4.54 -9.39 -2.17
N ILE A 428 -4.03 -8.15 -2.01
CA ILE A 428 -3.06 -7.76 -0.96
C ILE A 428 -3.64 -7.83 0.46
N ASN A 429 -4.90 -7.42 0.63
CA ASN A 429 -5.61 -7.52 1.93
C ASN A 429 -5.91 -8.98 2.26
N ASP A 430 -6.31 -9.78 1.28
CA ASP A 430 -6.70 -11.20 1.45
C ASP A 430 -5.53 -12.09 1.93
N VAL A 431 -4.28 -11.69 1.65
CA VAL A 431 -3.07 -12.33 2.20
C VAL A 431 -2.39 -11.57 3.34
N SER A 432 -2.98 -10.46 3.79
CA SER A 432 -2.47 -9.61 4.87
C SER A 432 -2.41 -10.33 6.22
N VAL A 433 -1.33 -10.12 6.97
CA VAL A 433 -1.06 -10.78 8.26
C VAL A 433 -1.07 -9.77 9.40
N MET A 434 -1.89 -10.04 10.41
CA MET A 434 -2.01 -9.19 11.60
C MET A 434 -0.84 -9.47 12.55
N MET A 435 0.00 -8.45 12.74
CA MET A 435 1.19 -8.49 13.58
C MET A 435 0.83 -8.28 15.06
N PRO A 436 1.55 -8.85 16.05
CA PRO A 436 1.25 -8.65 17.47
C PRO A 436 1.24 -7.20 17.91
N THR A 437 2.12 -6.35 17.37
CA THR A 437 2.14 -4.92 17.68
C THR A 437 0.91 -4.19 17.14
N ALA A 438 0.35 -4.64 16.01
CA ALA A 438 -0.94 -4.19 15.50
C ALA A 438 -2.09 -4.64 16.40
N LEU A 439 -2.09 -5.88 16.87
CA LEU A 439 -3.11 -6.42 17.78
C LEU A 439 -3.09 -5.70 19.14
N VAL A 440 -1.92 -5.61 19.79
CA VAL A 440 -1.72 -4.90 21.07
C VAL A 440 -1.99 -3.41 20.93
N GLY A 441 -1.54 -2.79 19.83
CA GLY A 441 -1.82 -1.38 19.53
C GLY A 441 -3.31 -1.10 19.31
N THR A 442 -4.04 -2.01 18.66
CA THR A 442 -5.51 -1.96 18.58
C THR A 442 -6.12 -2.04 19.97
N VAL A 443 -5.82 -3.08 20.76
CA VAL A 443 -6.40 -3.27 22.10
C VAL A 443 -6.18 -2.05 23.01
N LEU A 444 -4.95 -1.50 23.07
CA LEU A 444 -4.63 -0.29 23.83
C LEU A 444 -5.43 0.96 23.42
N LEU A 445 -5.93 1.00 22.18
CA LEU A 445 -6.66 2.13 21.62
C LEU A 445 -8.18 1.90 21.51
N THR A 446 -8.66 0.67 21.75
CA THR A 446 -10.08 0.28 21.67
C THR A 446 -10.70 -0.12 23.01
N LEU A 447 -9.99 0.07 24.12
CA LEU A 447 -10.52 -0.15 25.47
C LEU A 447 -10.94 1.17 26.15
N ARG A 448 -12.00 1.09 26.98
CA ARG A 448 -12.38 2.15 27.90
C ARG A 448 -11.44 2.14 29.11
N GLY A 449 -10.81 3.27 29.43
CA GLY A 449 -10.01 3.43 30.64
C GLY A 449 -8.74 4.25 30.44
N ARG A 450 -7.87 4.23 31.45
CA ARG A 450 -6.55 4.89 31.41
C ARG A 450 -5.41 3.95 31.02
N GLY A 451 -5.65 2.64 31.05
CA GLY A 451 -4.71 1.57 30.74
C GLY A 451 -5.40 0.22 30.86
N VAL A 452 -4.66 -0.86 30.60
CA VAL A 452 -5.14 -2.25 30.60
C VAL A 452 -4.13 -3.15 31.34
N GLY A 453 -4.63 -4.00 32.24
CA GLY A 453 -3.81 -4.98 32.94
C GLY A 453 -3.27 -6.07 32.01
N LYS A 454 -2.15 -6.71 32.35
CA LYS A 454 -1.54 -7.78 31.54
C LYS A 454 -2.53 -8.91 31.25
N GLY A 455 -3.31 -9.36 32.22
CA GLY A 455 -4.29 -10.44 32.02
C GLY A 455 -5.39 -10.07 31.01
N GLU A 456 -5.95 -8.87 31.15
CA GLU A 456 -6.97 -8.35 30.23
C GLU A 456 -6.41 -8.09 28.82
N MET A 457 -5.17 -7.62 28.70
CA MET A 457 -4.48 -7.46 27.42
C MET A 457 -4.42 -8.80 26.67
N VAL A 458 -4.01 -9.87 27.36
CA VAL A 458 -3.92 -11.22 26.77
C VAL A 458 -5.30 -11.69 26.32
N ARG A 459 -6.31 -11.66 27.20
CA ARG A 459 -7.70 -12.03 26.86
C ARG A 459 -8.21 -11.31 25.61
N ARG A 460 -7.94 -10.01 25.50
CA ARG A 460 -8.42 -9.18 24.38
C ARG A 460 -7.63 -9.39 23.09
N VAL A 461 -6.34 -9.67 23.17
CA VAL A 461 -5.54 -10.09 22.00
C VAL A 461 -6.00 -11.46 21.50
N GLU A 462 -6.33 -12.40 22.39
CA GLU A 462 -6.88 -13.72 22.01
C GLU A 462 -8.24 -13.58 21.29
N TRP A 463 -9.17 -12.85 21.90
CA TRP A 463 -10.46 -12.52 21.27
C TRP A 463 -10.29 -11.86 19.90
N LEU A 464 -9.37 -10.89 19.78
CA LEU A 464 -9.11 -10.21 18.51
C LEU A 464 -8.50 -11.18 17.46
N CYS A 465 -7.60 -12.09 17.87
CA CYS A 465 -7.08 -13.14 16.99
C CYS A 465 -8.20 -14.04 16.47
N GLU A 466 -9.15 -14.42 17.33
CA GLU A 466 -10.33 -15.19 16.90
C GLU A 466 -11.20 -14.42 15.93
N ARG A 467 -11.50 -13.14 16.20
CA ARG A 467 -12.30 -12.29 15.28
C ARG A 467 -11.61 -12.14 13.93
N VAL A 468 -10.29 -11.97 13.90
CA VAL A 468 -9.49 -11.92 12.65
C VAL A 468 -9.64 -13.23 11.87
N ARG A 469 -9.44 -14.39 12.51
CA ARG A 469 -9.57 -15.71 11.87
C ARG A 469 -10.99 -15.99 11.40
N ALA A 470 -12.01 -15.60 12.17
CA ALA A 470 -13.43 -15.74 11.83
C ALA A 470 -13.85 -14.87 10.63
N LYS A 471 -13.01 -13.90 10.23
CA LYS A 471 -13.15 -13.09 9.01
C LYS A 471 -12.34 -13.62 7.82
N GLY A 472 -11.63 -14.75 7.97
CA GLY A 472 -10.67 -15.24 6.99
C GLY A 472 -9.32 -14.51 6.99
N GLY A 473 -9.16 -13.53 7.89
CA GLY A 473 -7.90 -12.82 8.08
C GLY A 473 -6.85 -13.68 8.78
N ARG A 474 -5.57 -13.32 8.60
CA ARG A 474 -4.43 -14.08 9.09
C ARG A 474 -3.81 -13.38 10.30
N VAL A 475 -3.29 -14.16 11.25
CA VAL A 475 -2.51 -13.66 12.40
C VAL A 475 -1.11 -14.25 12.30
N ALA A 476 -0.08 -13.43 12.52
CA ALA A 476 1.31 -13.86 12.46
C ALA A 476 1.56 -15.05 13.42
N HIS A 477 2.16 -16.12 12.92
CA HIS A 477 2.39 -17.33 13.71
C HIS A 477 3.66 -17.19 14.56
N PHE A 478 3.56 -17.55 15.84
CA PHE A 478 4.67 -17.53 16.79
C PHE A 478 5.03 -18.92 17.30
N TYR A 479 5.08 -19.94 16.41
CA TYR A 479 5.62 -21.27 16.74
C TYR A 479 5.08 -21.87 18.05
N ARG A 480 3.76 -21.76 18.27
CA ARG A 480 3.04 -22.17 19.50
C ARG A 480 3.45 -21.45 20.80
N TYR A 481 4.17 -20.32 20.77
CA TYR A 481 4.33 -19.48 21.96
C TYR A 481 2.94 -19.07 22.49
N PRO A 482 2.69 -19.16 23.81
CA PRO A 482 1.42 -18.72 24.40
C PRO A 482 1.25 -17.21 24.25
N THR A 483 0.00 -16.75 24.26
CA THR A 483 -0.35 -15.38 23.86
C THR A 483 0.27 -14.32 24.78
N ASP A 484 0.51 -14.64 26.05
CA ASP A 484 1.21 -13.77 27.01
C ASP A 484 2.65 -13.46 26.56
N VAL A 485 3.42 -14.46 26.13
CA VAL A 485 4.78 -14.29 25.59
C VAL A 485 4.77 -13.51 24.27
N VAL A 486 3.73 -13.67 23.45
CA VAL A 486 3.56 -12.90 22.21
C VAL A 486 3.24 -11.43 22.52
N VAL A 487 2.39 -11.17 23.53
CA VAL A 487 2.07 -9.82 24.03
C VAL A 487 3.29 -9.14 24.64
N GLU A 488 4.07 -9.83 25.47
CA GLU A 488 5.33 -9.30 26.02
C GLU A 488 6.30 -8.85 24.92
N ARG A 489 6.55 -9.71 23.92
CA ARG A 489 7.43 -9.36 22.78
C ARG A 489 6.88 -8.19 21.96
N ALA A 490 5.56 -8.09 21.81
CA ALA A 490 4.94 -6.95 21.14
C ALA A 490 5.17 -5.64 21.92
N LEU A 491 5.01 -5.67 23.24
CA LEU A 491 5.27 -4.54 24.14
C LEU A 491 6.75 -4.13 24.12
N GLU A 492 7.68 -5.09 24.12
CA GLU A 492 9.13 -4.82 23.97
C GLU A 492 9.47 -4.10 22.66
N VAL A 493 8.88 -4.55 21.53
CA VAL A 493 9.15 -3.95 20.21
C VAL A 493 8.52 -2.57 20.08
N LEU A 494 7.29 -2.38 20.57
CA LEU A 494 6.65 -1.07 20.64
C LEU A 494 7.50 -0.10 21.49
N GLY A 495 7.90 -0.54 22.69
CA GLY A 495 8.83 0.14 23.58
C GLY A 495 8.23 1.33 24.35
N PRO A 496 8.97 1.88 25.33
CA PRO A 496 8.46 2.84 26.32
C PRO A 496 8.03 4.20 25.76
N GLN A 497 8.44 4.52 24.53
CA GLN A 497 7.99 5.72 23.82
C GLN A 497 6.54 5.61 23.34
N LEU A 498 6.05 4.38 23.09
CA LEU A 498 4.71 4.12 22.55
C LEU A 498 3.76 3.59 23.61
N VAL A 499 4.25 2.68 24.45
CA VAL A 499 3.48 2.03 25.51
C VAL A 499 4.22 2.18 26.83
N GLY A 500 3.58 2.83 27.80
CA GLY A 500 4.06 2.96 29.16
C GLY A 500 3.52 1.85 30.04
N GLU A 501 4.25 1.55 31.11
CA GLU A 501 3.86 0.59 32.14
C GLU A 501 3.71 1.32 33.48
N VAL A 502 2.62 1.05 34.21
CA VAL A 502 2.45 1.46 35.60
C VAL A 502 2.75 0.26 36.49
N SER A 503 3.91 0.31 37.17
CA SER A 503 4.35 -0.66 38.16
C SER A 503 3.80 -0.35 39.56
N GLY A 504 3.85 -1.32 40.47
CA GLY A 504 3.35 -1.16 41.85
C GLY A 504 1.83 -1.30 42.02
N LEU A 505 1.13 -1.76 40.97
CA LEU A 505 -0.27 -2.18 41.01
C LEU A 505 -0.38 -3.70 41.23
N VAL A 506 -1.61 -4.21 41.39
CA VAL A 506 -1.88 -5.66 41.54
C VAL A 506 -1.39 -6.48 40.34
N GLU A 507 -1.46 -5.91 39.14
CA GLU A 507 -0.81 -6.42 37.93
C GLU A 507 -0.19 -5.27 37.13
N PRO A 508 0.87 -5.52 36.32
CA PRO A 508 1.40 -4.53 35.39
C PRO A 508 0.29 -4.00 34.47
N THR A 509 0.14 -2.68 34.43
CA THR A 509 -0.92 -2.01 33.67
C THR A 509 -0.31 -1.15 32.58
N TYR A 510 -0.64 -1.46 31.32
CA TYR A 510 -0.09 -0.81 30.14
C TYR A 510 -0.99 0.29 29.60
N TYR A 511 -0.41 1.39 29.10
CA TYR A 511 -1.15 2.50 28.51
C TYR A 511 -0.45 3.08 27.29
N ALA A 512 -1.22 3.59 26.33
CA ALA A 512 -0.68 4.26 25.16
C ALA A 512 -0.10 5.64 25.53
N VAL A 513 1.22 5.79 25.41
CA VAL A 513 1.94 7.05 25.64
C VAL A 513 1.75 7.97 24.44
N ASP A 514 2.15 7.51 23.24
CA ASP A 514 1.81 8.19 21.98
C ASP A 514 0.67 7.45 21.27
N ARG A 515 -0.56 7.89 21.55
CA ARG A 515 -1.78 7.39 20.92
C ARG A 515 -1.79 7.64 19.40
N PHE A 516 -1.18 8.74 18.95
CA PHE A 516 -1.17 9.11 17.53
C PHE A 516 -0.18 8.22 16.76
N GLN A 517 0.99 7.91 17.32
CA GLN A 517 1.91 6.91 16.76
C GLN A 517 1.29 5.51 16.78
N LEU A 518 0.72 5.11 17.91
CA LEU A 518 0.14 3.78 18.08
C LEU A 518 -1.05 3.54 17.12
N SER A 519 -1.72 4.63 16.68
CA SER A 519 -2.77 4.56 15.65
C SER A 519 -2.30 3.93 14.34
N PHE A 520 -1.02 4.09 13.95
CA PHE A 520 -0.46 3.48 12.74
C PHE A 520 -0.64 1.96 12.77
N TYR A 521 -0.37 1.35 13.92
CA TYR A 521 -0.47 -0.10 14.15
C TYR A 521 -1.94 -0.55 14.21
N ARG A 522 -2.79 0.18 14.94
CA ARG A 522 -4.25 -0.08 14.95
C ARG A 522 -4.85 -0.07 13.55
N ASN A 523 -4.45 0.91 12.74
CA ASN A 523 -5.00 1.10 11.41
C ASN A 523 -4.70 -0.08 10.46
N MET A 524 -3.65 -0.87 10.73
CA MET A 524 -3.38 -2.11 9.98
C MET A 524 -4.50 -3.15 10.15
N THR A 525 -5.25 -3.14 11.26
CA THR A 525 -6.34 -4.12 11.51
C THR A 525 -7.73 -3.65 11.04
N ILE A 526 -7.94 -2.36 10.77
CA ILE A 526 -9.29 -1.78 10.55
C ILE A 526 -10.00 -2.38 9.32
N HIS A 527 -9.27 -2.70 8.26
CA HIS A 527 -9.85 -3.18 7.00
C HIS A 527 -10.69 -4.48 7.14
N LEU A 528 -10.41 -5.31 8.16
CA LEU A 528 -11.17 -6.54 8.45
C LEU A 528 -12.51 -6.30 9.16
N PHE A 529 -12.70 -5.11 9.74
CA PHE A 529 -13.80 -4.78 10.65
C PHE A 529 -14.53 -3.48 10.28
N ILE A 530 -14.23 -2.90 9.10
CA ILE A 530 -14.76 -1.60 8.72
C ILE A 530 -16.29 -1.62 8.59
N THR A 531 -16.86 -2.71 8.07
CA THR A 531 -18.31 -2.89 7.94
C THR A 531 -19.03 -2.90 9.28
N GLU A 532 -18.49 -3.62 10.26
CA GLU A 532 -18.98 -3.69 11.64
C GLU A 532 -18.84 -2.34 12.34
N ALA A 533 -17.73 -1.64 12.11
CA ALA A 533 -17.48 -0.30 12.62
C ALA A 533 -18.49 0.73 12.09
N LEU A 534 -18.85 0.67 10.80
CA LEU A 534 -19.89 1.54 10.24
C LEU A 534 -21.27 1.23 10.81
N VAL A 535 -21.65 -0.04 10.93
CA VAL A 535 -22.93 -0.43 11.55
C VAL A 535 -22.98 0.02 13.02
N SER A 536 -21.93 -0.23 13.79
CA SER A 536 -21.88 0.12 15.21
C SER A 536 -21.92 1.64 15.42
N ALA A 537 -21.17 2.41 14.64
CA ALA A 537 -21.20 3.88 14.67
C ALA A 537 -22.54 4.46 14.15
N GLY A 538 -23.22 3.79 13.22
CA GLY A 538 -24.56 4.15 12.75
C GLY A 538 -25.65 3.94 13.81
N MET A 539 -25.49 2.93 14.68
CA MET A 539 -26.39 2.71 15.83
C MET A 539 -26.14 3.69 17.00
N TYR A 540 -24.97 4.32 17.07
CA TYR A 540 -24.44 4.91 18.30
C TYR A 540 -25.32 5.98 18.94
N THR A 541 -25.98 6.86 18.17
CA THR A 541 -26.86 7.90 18.71
C THR A 541 -27.97 7.30 19.58
N ARG A 542 -28.57 6.18 19.15
CA ARG A 542 -29.63 5.47 19.90
C ARG A 542 -29.07 4.76 21.13
N ILE A 543 -27.87 4.20 21.03
CA ILE A 543 -27.17 3.52 22.14
C ILE A 543 -26.68 4.52 23.21
N LYS A 544 -26.34 5.76 22.83
CA LYS A 544 -25.91 6.84 23.73
C LYS A 544 -27.08 7.50 24.47
N GLN A 545 -28.27 7.58 23.87
CA GLN A 545 -29.47 8.19 24.48
C GLN A 545 -29.90 7.55 25.82
N GLY A 546 -29.48 6.32 26.09
CA GLY A 546 -29.77 5.63 27.35
C GLY A 546 -31.22 5.15 27.44
N GLY A 547 -31.74 5.03 28.66
CA GLY A 547 -33.06 4.43 28.91
C GLY A 547 -33.06 2.90 28.73
N GLY A 548 -34.25 2.30 28.75
CA GLY A 548 -34.42 0.85 28.57
C GLY A 548 -34.16 0.36 27.13
N PRO A 549 -34.06 -0.96 26.90
CA PRO A 549 -33.78 -1.56 25.58
C PRO A 549 -34.61 -0.99 24.42
N SER A 550 -35.90 -0.73 24.66
CA SER A 550 -36.85 -0.16 23.67
C SER A 550 -36.47 1.22 23.12
N TYR A 551 -35.63 1.99 23.83
CA TYR A 551 -35.08 3.28 23.39
C TYR A 551 -33.72 3.13 22.69
N GLN A 552 -33.03 2.02 22.90
CA GLN A 552 -31.70 1.70 22.35
C GLN A 552 -31.77 0.83 21.08
N ARG A 553 -32.87 0.95 20.32
CA ARG A 553 -33.07 0.26 19.04
C ARG A 553 -33.19 1.27 17.91
N ILE A 554 -32.68 0.91 16.73
CA ILE A 554 -32.79 1.69 15.50
C ILE A 554 -33.63 0.93 14.47
N SER A 555 -34.39 1.63 13.63
CA SER A 555 -35.07 0.96 12.50
C SER A 555 -34.04 0.52 11.46
N TYR A 556 -34.32 -0.56 10.72
CA TYR A 556 -33.42 -1.02 9.66
C TYR A 556 -33.21 0.06 8.58
N GLN A 557 -34.24 0.83 8.24
CA GLN A 557 -34.15 1.89 7.24
C GLN A 557 -33.28 3.06 7.70
N ASP A 558 -33.43 3.51 8.95
CA ASP A 558 -32.58 4.58 9.50
C ASP A 558 -31.11 4.15 9.56
N LEU A 559 -30.87 2.90 9.98
CA LEU A 559 -29.52 2.33 10.02
C LEU A 559 -28.92 2.20 8.61
N LEU A 560 -29.70 1.75 7.63
CA LEU A 560 -29.26 1.65 6.23
C LEU A 560 -28.93 3.04 5.66
N ASN A 561 -29.73 4.05 5.97
CA ASN A 561 -29.47 5.44 5.57
C ASN A 561 -28.14 5.94 6.17
N GLN A 562 -27.92 5.75 7.47
CA GLN A 562 -26.70 6.22 8.15
C GLN A 562 -25.45 5.43 7.72
N VAL A 563 -25.54 4.10 7.56
CA VAL A 563 -24.43 3.26 7.06
C VAL A 563 -24.11 3.59 5.59
N SER A 564 -25.13 3.89 4.77
CA SER A 564 -24.93 4.39 3.40
C SER A 564 -24.17 5.71 3.38
N PHE A 565 -24.59 6.67 4.23
CA PHE A 565 -23.93 7.95 4.37
C PHE A 565 -22.45 7.79 4.80
N LEU A 566 -22.18 7.02 5.85
CA LEU A 566 -20.80 6.79 6.34
C LEU A 566 -19.94 6.03 5.31
N SER A 567 -20.49 5.03 4.61
CA SER A 567 -19.77 4.29 3.57
C SER A 567 -19.41 5.21 2.38
N GLN A 568 -20.33 6.12 2.02
CA GLN A 568 -20.05 7.15 1.03
C GLN A 568 -18.99 8.14 1.52
N LEU A 569 -19.09 8.64 2.76
CA LEU A 569 -18.15 9.58 3.37
C LEU A 569 -16.72 9.02 3.36
N PHE A 570 -16.55 7.74 3.71
CA PHE A 570 -15.23 7.10 3.81
C PHE A 570 -14.76 6.35 2.56
N ARG A 571 -15.40 6.54 1.40
CA ARG A 571 -15.02 5.88 0.13
C ARG A 571 -13.58 6.16 -0.32
N GLY A 572 -13.01 7.31 0.06
CA GLY A 572 -11.61 7.65 -0.17
C GLY A 572 -10.64 7.22 0.94
N GLU A 573 -11.17 6.69 2.05
CA GLU A 573 -10.44 6.45 3.31
C GLU A 573 -10.31 4.94 3.62
N PHE A 574 -11.21 4.10 3.10
CA PHE A 574 -11.19 2.64 3.19
C PHE A 574 -11.62 1.97 1.88
N ILE A 575 -11.23 0.70 1.70
CA ILE A 575 -11.63 -0.15 0.58
C ILE A 575 -12.80 -1.02 1.05
N PHE A 576 -13.92 -1.00 0.30
CA PHE A 576 -15.14 -1.74 0.64
C PHE A 576 -15.34 -2.95 -0.29
N PRO A 577 -16.00 -4.03 0.18
CA PRO A 577 -16.29 -5.21 -0.65
C PRO A 577 -17.21 -4.87 -1.84
N PRO A 578 -17.02 -5.48 -3.03
CA PRO A 578 -17.74 -5.14 -4.25
C PRO A 578 -19.19 -5.67 -4.32
N GLU A 579 -19.64 -6.46 -3.34
CA GLU A 579 -20.95 -7.16 -3.34
C GLU A 579 -22.19 -6.25 -3.22
N GLY A 580 -22.00 -4.92 -3.12
CA GLY A 580 -23.06 -3.93 -2.97
C GLY A 580 -23.43 -3.66 -1.51
N LEU A 581 -23.90 -2.43 -1.23
CA LEU A 581 -24.10 -1.96 0.15
C LEU A 581 -25.10 -2.82 0.95
N THR A 582 -26.27 -3.12 0.38
CA THR A 582 -27.32 -3.88 1.07
C THR A 582 -26.85 -5.31 1.40
N THR A 583 -26.22 -5.99 0.43
CA THR A 583 -25.61 -7.32 0.61
C THR A 583 -24.56 -7.30 1.72
N ASN A 584 -23.65 -6.32 1.68
CA ASN A 584 -22.63 -6.12 2.70
C ASN A 584 -23.26 -5.88 4.08
N MET A 585 -24.32 -5.06 4.17
CA MET A 585 -25.02 -4.76 5.41
C MET A 585 -25.70 -6.00 6.00
N GLU A 586 -26.45 -6.78 5.21
CA GLU A 586 -27.06 -8.03 5.68
C GLU A 586 -26.02 -9.05 6.18
N LYS A 587 -24.92 -9.20 5.42
CA LYS A 587 -23.77 -10.06 5.78
C LYS A 587 -23.13 -9.62 7.10
N THR A 588 -23.03 -8.31 7.32
CA THR A 588 -22.51 -7.70 8.56
C THR A 588 -23.46 -7.92 9.73
N LEU A 589 -24.76 -7.66 9.56
CA LEU A 589 -25.77 -7.87 10.60
C LEU A 589 -25.85 -9.33 11.03
N ARG A 590 -25.86 -10.29 10.09
CA ARG A 590 -25.79 -11.73 10.39
C ARG A 590 -24.50 -12.10 11.13
N GLY A 591 -23.38 -11.47 10.79
CA GLY A 591 -22.10 -11.66 11.48
C GLY A 591 -22.14 -11.17 12.94
N LEU A 592 -22.60 -9.93 13.16
CA LEU A 592 -22.73 -9.33 14.50
C LEU A 592 -23.77 -10.04 15.38
N GLU A 593 -24.84 -10.57 14.79
CA GLU A 593 -25.87 -11.35 15.50
C GLU A 593 -25.34 -12.73 15.90
N ARG A 594 -24.66 -13.45 14.99
CA ARG A 594 -23.95 -14.72 15.29
C ARG A 594 -22.91 -14.54 16.40
N ASP A 595 -22.23 -13.40 16.40
CA ASP A 595 -21.19 -13.07 17.38
C ASP A 595 -21.79 -12.51 18.71
N ASN A 596 -23.12 -12.54 18.87
CA ASN A 596 -23.89 -12.07 20.03
C ASN A 596 -23.67 -10.59 20.40
N ILE A 597 -23.37 -9.72 19.43
CA ILE A 597 -23.20 -8.27 19.67
C ILE A 597 -24.54 -7.53 19.53
N ILE A 598 -25.35 -7.93 18.54
CA ILE A 598 -26.65 -7.33 18.23
C ILE A 598 -27.76 -8.39 18.18
N THR A 599 -29.01 -7.93 18.26
CA THR A 599 -30.22 -8.70 17.97
C THR A 599 -30.98 -8.02 16.83
N VAL A 600 -31.44 -8.77 15.83
CA VAL A 600 -32.24 -8.23 14.72
C VAL A 600 -33.68 -8.73 14.79
N SER A 601 -34.60 -7.84 15.15
CA SER A 601 -36.04 -8.08 15.07
C SER A 601 -36.47 -8.15 13.60
N ARG A 602 -37.25 -9.18 13.23
CA ARG A 602 -37.70 -9.43 11.86
C ARG A 602 -39.22 -9.50 11.76
N ASP A 603 -39.75 -9.23 10.57
CA ASP A 603 -41.18 -9.39 10.27
C ASP A 603 -41.56 -10.85 9.97
N THR A 604 -42.83 -11.09 9.63
CA THR A 604 -43.35 -12.43 9.26
C THR A 604 -42.80 -12.98 7.95
N ALA A 605 -42.16 -12.15 7.11
CA ALA A 605 -41.47 -12.56 5.88
C ALA A 605 -39.95 -12.75 6.11
N GLY A 606 -39.45 -12.49 7.32
CA GLY A 606 -38.03 -12.59 7.68
C GLY A 606 -37.21 -11.33 7.40
N ALA A 607 -37.83 -10.23 6.95
CA ALA A 607 -37.14 -8.97 6.67
C ALA A 607 -36.78 -8.23 7.97
N PRO A 608 -35.61 -7.59 8.07
CA PRO A 608 -35.17 -6.88 9.28
C PRO A 608 -35.99 -5.60 9.51
N LEU A 609 -36.54 -5.45 10.72
CA LEU A 609 -37.32 -4.28 11.15
C LEU A 609 -36.53 -3.35 12.08
N PHE A 610 -35.95 -3.92 13.14
CA PHE A 610 -35.20 -3.17 14.16
C PHE A 610 -33.90 -3.90 14.51
N VAL A 611 -32.87 -3.10 14.82
CA VAL A 611 -31.57 -3.59 15.30
C VAL A 611 -31.27 -2.96 16.66
N GLU A 612 -30.85 -3.78 17.62
CA GLU A 612 -30.47 -3.37 18.97
C GLU A 612 -29.28 -4.17 19.48
N LEU A 613 -28.69 -3.78 20.61
CA LEU A 613 -27.67 -4.60 21.29
C LEU A 613 -28.27 -5.90 21.82
N SER A 614 -27.48 -6.97 21.82
CA SER A 614 -27.88 -8.22 22.50
C SER A 614 -27.87 -8.06 24.02
N ASP A 615 -28.57 -8.94 24.74
CA ASP A 615 -28.51 -8.94 26.20
C ASP A 615 -27.16 -9.44 26.75
N ALA A 616 -26.44 -10.28 26.00
CA ALA A 616 -25.07 -10.68 26.34
C ALA A 616 -24.10 -9.47 26.25
N GLU A 617 -24.23 -8.67 25.19
CA GLU A 617 -23.40 -7.47 24.97
C GLU A 617 -23.72 -6.37 26.01
N ARG A 618 -24.98 -6.28 26.46
CA ARG A 618 -25.37 -5.43 27.59
C ARG A 618 -24.74 -5.90 28.91
N GLN A 619 -24.70 -7.20 29.17
CA GLN A 619 -24.12 -7.78 30.39
C GLN A 619 -22.60 -7.57 30.49
N CYS A 620 -21.86 -7.64 29.36
CA CYS A 620 -20.41 -7.36 29.33
C CYS A 620 -20.06 -5.86 29.19
N GLY A 621 -21.02 -4.95 29.39
CA GLY A 621 -20.76 -3.50 29.40
C GLY A 621 -20.53 -2.87 28.02
N ARG A 622 -20.95 -3.55 26.95
CA ARG A 622 -20.78 -3.18 25.52
C ARG A 622 -19.35 -3.27 24.99
N GLU A 623 -18.51 -4.11 25.59
CA GLU A 623 -17.08 -4.16 25.32
C GLU A 623 -16.70 -4.46 23.85
N ASN A 624 -17.53 -5.19 23.11
CA ASN A 624 -17.25 -5.58 21.72
C ASN A 624 -17.86 -4.58 20.74
N TYR A 625 -19.08 -4.12 21.03
CA TYR A 625 -19.72 -3.01 20.33
C TYR A 625 -18.84 -1.76 20.35
N ASP A 626 -18.32 -1.39 21.52
CA ASP A 626 -17.45 -0.23 21.68
C ASP A 626 -16.13 -0.39 20.91
N PHE A 627 -15.56 -1.59 20.86
CA PHE A 627 -14.36 -1.88 20.06
C PHE A 627 -14.54 -1.43 18.60
N TYR A 628 -15.66 -1.80 17.97
CA TYR A 628 -15.95 -1.40 16.58
C TYR A 628 -16.09 0.11 16.42
N CYS A 629 -16.75 0.78 17.36
CA CYS A 629 -16.85 2.24 17.37
C CYS A 629 -15.48 2.93 17.51
N PHE A 630 -14.61 2.44 18.40
CA PHE A 630 -13.26 2.97 18.60
C PHE A 630 -12.34 2.85 17.36
N LEU A 631 -12.58 1.88 16.47
CA LEU A 631 -11.83 1.77 15.22
C LEU A 631 -12.11 2.94 14.26
N VAL A 632 -13.35 3.44 14.21
CA VAL A 632 -13.79 4.41 13.19
C VAL A 632 -14.00 5.84 13.70
N TRP A 633 -14.25 6.05 14.99
CA TRP A 633 -14.48 7.38 15.55
C TRP A 633 -13.40 8.43 15.22
N PRO A 634 -12.08 8.13 15.24
CA PRO A 634 -11.06 9.07 14.80
C PRO A 634 -11.29 9.64 13.39
N PHE A 635 -11.81 8.82 12.48
CA PHE A 635 -12.09 9.21 11.09
C PHE A 635 -13.40 10.00 10.99
N ILE A 636 -14.43 9.65 11.78
CA ILE A 636 -15.68 10.42 11.89
C ILE A 636 -15.40 11.82 12.44
N GLU A 637 -14.57 11.92 13.49
CA GLU A 637 -14.16 13.22 14.03
C GLU A 637 -13.29 14.03 13.06
N ALA A 638 -12.41 13.39 12.28
CA ALA A 638 -11.65 14.06 11.23
C ALA A 638 -12.54 14.63 10.11
N SER A 639 -13.54 13.86 9.65
CA SER A 639 -14.49 14.33 8.63
C SER A 639 -15.43 15.41 9.17
N TRP A 640 -15.86 15.32 10.43
CA TRP A 640 -16.62 16.39 11.10
C TRP A 640 -15.80 17.67 11.27
N LEU A 641 -14.54 17.57 11.72
CA LEU A 641 -13.61 18.70 11.77
C LEU A 641 -13.44 19.33 10.37
N GLY A 642 -13.37 18.48 9.34
CA GLY A 642 -13.40 18.89 7.94
C GLY A 642 -14.63 19.74 7.62
N SER A 643 -15.85 19.26 7.87
CA SER A 643 -17.07 19.99 7.54
C SER A 643 -17.26 21.26 8.37
N VAL A 644 -16.95 21.22 9.67
CA VAL A 644 -16.95 22.40 10.56
C VAL A 644 -15.99 23.47 10.06
N SER A 645 -14.81 23.08 9.57
CA SER A 645 -13.85 24.05 9.03
C SER A 645 -14.35 24.76 7.76
N LEU A 646 -15.29 24.16 7.00
CA LEU A 646 -15.94 24.80 5.86
C LEU A 646 -16.92 25.90 6.29
N LEU A 647 -17.56 25.79 7.46
CA LEU A 647 -18.38 26.87 8.05
C LEU A 647 -17.55 28.15 8.29
N GLY A 648 -16.25 27.99 8.56
CA GLY A 648 -15.30 29.09 8.67
C GLY A 648 -14.99 29.81 7.36
N LEU A 649 -15.40 29.26 6.21
CA LEU A 649 -15.17 29.86 4.88
C LEU A 649 -16.34 30.74 4.41
N THR A 650 -17.46 30.78 5.13
CA THR A 650 -18.61 31.63 4.81
C THR A 650 -18.21 33.11 4.80
N PRO A 651 -18.39 33.85 3.69
CA PRO A 651 -18.03 35.27 3.61
C PRO A 651 -18.69 36.12 4.70
N PRO A 652 -18.05 37.20 5.20
CA PRO A 652 -18.70 38.17 6.07
C PRO A 652 -19.74 39.01 5.29
N LEU A 653 -20.71 39.60 5.99
CA LEU A 653 -21.84 40.34 5.37
C LEU A 653 -21.42 41.46 4.39
N ASN A 654 -20.28 42.11 4.62
CA ASN A 654 -19.73 43.18 3.77
C ASN A 654 -18.48 42.71 2.98
N GLY A 655 -18.31 41.39 2.81
CA GLY A 655 -17.19 40.79 2.09
C GLY A 655 -17.45 40.62 0.60
N ALA A 656 -16.41 40.24 -0.14
CA ALA A 656 -16.59 39.74 -1.51
C ALA A 656 -17.28 38.36 -1.47
N GLU A 657 -18.23 38.12 -2.36
CA GLU A 657 -19.03 36.88 -2.39
C GLU A 657 -18.28 35.71 -3.04
N ASP A 658 -17.39 35.96 -4.02
CA ASP A 658 -16.66 34.92 -4.77
C ASP A 658 -15.17 34.85 -4.40
N ILE A 659 -14.87 34.44 -3.16
CA ILE A 659 -13.49 34.33 -2.65
C ILE A 659 -12.93 32.91 -2.87
N TRP A 660 -11.84 32.83 -3.63
CA TRP A 660 -11.04 31.61 -3.78
C TRP A 660 -9.86 31.59 -2.80
N ILE A 661 -9.74 30.51 -2.02
CA ILE A 661 -8.76 30.36 -0.93
C ILE A 661 -7.76 29.24 -1.28
N ASP A 662 -6.50 29.37 -0.87
CA ASP A 662 -5.50 28.30 -1.01
C ASP A 662 -5.92 27.04 -0.23
N LEU A 663 -6.11 25.92 -0.94
CA LEU A 663 -6.57 24.65 -0.38
C LEU A 663 -5.65 24.11 0.73
N ASN A 664 -4.32 24.28 0.60
CA ASN A 664 -3.37 23.84 1.61
C ASN A 664 -3.45 24.72 2.86
N LYS A 665 -3.68 26.03 2.69
CA LYS A 665 -3.90 26.93 3.84
C LYS A 665 -5.19 26.59 4.56
N ALA A 666 -6.28 26.35 3.84
CA ALA A 666 -7.55 25.92 4.43
C ALA A 666 -7.39 24.63 5.26
N GLN A 667 -6.74 23.60 4.70
CA GLN A 667 -6.46 22.34 5.39
C GLN A 667 -5.54 22.51 6.61
N ASN A 668 -4.51 23.36 6.53
CA ASN A 668 -3.64 23.67 7.67
C ASN A 668 -4.42 24.42 8.78
N SER A 669 -5.33 25.33 8.42
CA SER A 669 -6.21 26.02 9.38
C SER A 669 -7.21 25.07 10.03
N ALA A 670 -7.79 24.12 9.27
CA ALA A 670 -8.65 23.06 9.83
C ALA A 670 -7.88 22.18 10.83
N GLN A 671 -6.64 21.79 10.51
CA GLN A 671 -5.78 21.08 11.45
C GLN A 671 -5.47 21.89 12.71
N LEU A 672 -5.24 23.20 12.59
CA LEU A 672 -5.01 24.09 13.73
C LEU A 672 -6.27 24.20 14.61
N LEU A 673 -7.44 24.38 14.00
CA LEU A 673 -8.74 24.35 14.68
C LEU A 673 -8.93 23.03 15.43
N GLY A 674 -8.62 21.89 14.80
CA GLY A 674 -8.71 20.58 15.43
C GLY A 674 -7.83 20.42 16.67
N LYS A 675 -6.60 20.96 16.64
CA LYS A 675 -5.72 21.00 17.82
C LYS A 675 -6.34 21.81 18.95
N THR A 676 -6.95 22.96 18.64
CA THR A 676 -7.67 23.79 19.61
C THR A 676 -8.87 23.06 20.21
N LEU A 677 -9.75 22.50 19.37
CA LEU A 677 -10.95 21.77 19.80
C LEU A 677 -10.61 20.53 20.65
N TYR A 678 -9.54 19.80 20.32
CA TYR A 678 -9.06 18.69 21.16
C TYR A 678 -8.62 19.16 22.55
N HIS A 679 -7.87 20.26 22.65
CA HIS A 679 -7.47 20.82 23.94
C HIS A 679 -8.63 21.49 24.72
N GLN A 680 -9.73 21.83 24.05
CA GLN A 680 -10.97 22.30 24.67
C GLN A 680 -11.92 21.17 25.10
N GLY A 681 -11.70 19.94 24.61
CA GLY A 681 -12.55 18.77 24.88
C GLY A 681 -13.67 18.55 23.85
N ASP A 682 -13.81 19.42 22.85
CA ASP A 682 -14.81 19.32 21.78
C ASP A 682 -14.48 18.21 20.77
N LEU A 683 -13.23 17.74 20.70
CA LEU A 683 -12.81 16.54 19.99
C LEU A 683 -12.26 15.51 20.99
N SER A 684 -12.69 14.26 20.88
CA SER A 684 -12.22 13.14 21.71
C SER A 684 -10.86 12.59 21.26
N TYR A 685 -10.59 12.60 19.95
CA TYR A 685 -9.44 11.91 19.36
C TYR A 685 -8.48 12.91 18.73
N PHE A 686 -7.25 12.99 19.27
CA PHE A 686 -6.21 13.81 18.66
C PHE A 686 -5.86 13.32 17.24
N GLU A 687 -6.07 12.04 16.97
CA GLU A 687 -5.95 11.47 15.62
C GLU A 687 -6.86 12.15 14.58
N ALA A 688 -7.94 12.83 14.99
CA ALA A 688 -8.82 13.59 14.09
C ALA A 688 -8.09 14.74 13.36
N VAL A 689 -6.98 15.24 13.92
CA VAL A 689 -6.18 16.31 13.29
C VAL A 689 -5.24 15.78 12.19
N ASN A 690 -5.28 14.48 11.88
CA ASN A 690 -4.45 13.83 10.86
C ASN A 690 -4.62 14.50 9.48
N LYS A 691 -3.51 15.05 8.95
CA LYS A 691 -3.51 15.79 7.68
C LYS A 691 -3.90 14.97 6.46
N GLU A 692 -3.61 13.66 6.45
CA GLU A 692 -3.97 12.78 5.33
C GLU A 692 -5.48 12.52 5.31
N THR A 693 -6.06 12.16 6.47
CA THR A 693 -7.51 11.95 6.63
C THR A 693 -8.31 13.25 6.43
N LEU A 694 -7.80 14.40 6.88
CA LEU A 694 -8.37 15.71 6.55
C LEU A 694 -8.32 15.98 5.03
N ARG A 695 -7.19 15.73 4.36
CA ARG A 695 -7.09 15.90 2.90
C ARG A 695 -8.06 15.00 2.15
N ASN A 696 -8.24 13.76 2.60
CA ASN A 696 -9.19 12.81 2.01
C ASN A 696 -10.64 13.26 2.24
N SER A 697 -10.97 13.84 3.41
CA SER A 697 -12.27 14.44 3.68
C SER A 697 -12.56 15.64 2.74
N TYR A 698 -11.61 16.56 2.58
CA TYR A 698 -11.72 17.67 1.61
C TYR A 698 -11.86 17.18 0.17
N GLN A 699 -11.10 16.16 -0.23
CA GLN A 699 -11.23 15.55 -1.55
C GLN A 699 -12.65 14.98 -1.75
N ARG A 700 -13.22 14.33 -0.73
CA ARG A 700 -14.59 13.84 -0.77
C ARG A 700 -15.63 14.97 -0.85
N PHE A 701 -15.43 16.07 -0.12
CA PHE A 701 -16.29 17.25 -0.23
C PHE A 701 -16.25 17.89 -1.61
N ALA A 702 -15.12 17.81 -2.32
CA ALA A 702 -15.03 18.26 -3.72
C ALA A 702 -15.77 17.34 -4.68
N GLU A 703 -15.73 16.02 -4.45
CA GLU A 703 -16.45 15.03 -5.25
C GLU A 703 -17.97 15.10 -5.06
N GLU A 704 -18.45 15.45 -3.87
CA GLU A 704 -19.87 15.72 -3.57
C GLU A 704 -20.33 17.13 -3.99
N GLY A 705 -19.44 17.94 -4.57
CA GLY A 705 -19.75 19.30 -5.00
C GLY A 705 -19.96 20.32 -3.87
N ILE A 706 -19.70 19.96 -2.60
CA ILE A 706 -19.75 20.89 -1.45
C ILE A 706 -18.73 22.02 -1.64
N ILE A 707 -17.55 21.68 -2.18
CA ILE A 707 -16.51 22.66 -2.53
C ILE A 707 -16.12 22.53 -4.01
N HIS A 708 -15.78 23.65 -4.62
CA HIS A 708 -15.16 23.67 -5.95
C HIS A 708 -13.66 23.86 -5.79
N VAL A 709 -12.86 22.99 -6.43
CA VAL A 709 -11.39 23.07 -6.43
C VAL A 709 -10.91 23.42 -7.83
N ALA A 710 -10.14 24.48 -7.95
CA ALA A 710 -9.54 24.94 -9.20
C ALA A 710 -8.00 24.95 -9.09
N LYS A 711 -7.33 24.90 -10.25
CA LYS A 711 -5.89 25.04 -10.33
C LYS A 711 -5.53 26.03 -11.43
N SER A 712 -4.99 27.18 -11.04
CA SER A 712 -4.63 28.23 -12.00
C SER A 712 -3.50 27.76 -12.93
N LYS A 713 -3.60 28.08 -14.23
CA LYS A 713 -2.59 27.70 -15.24
C LYS A 713 -1.23 28.29 -14.84
N GLY A 714 -0.23 27.42 -14.66
CA GLY A 714 1.11 27.79 -14.22
C GLY A 714 1.33 27.82 -12.70
N SER A 715 0.26 27.84 -11.89
CA SER A 715 0.39 27.74 -10.43
C SER A 715 0.54 26.29 -9.96
N LYS A 716 1.44 26.07 -8.99
CA LYS A 716 1.50 24.80 -8.24
C LYS A 716 0.42 24.71 -7.16
N VAL A 717 -0.19 25.84 -6.78
CA VAL A 717 -1.21 25.94 -5.73
C VAL A 717 -2.59 25.69 -6.32
N SER A 718 -3.34 24.78 -5.70
CA SER A 718 -4.79 24.63 -5.92
C SER A 718 -5.54 25.57 -5.01
N THR A 719 -6.58 26.22 -5.54
CA THR A 719 -7.52 27.04 -4.78
C THR A 719 -8.86 26.33 -4.65
N MET A 720 -9.64 26.70 -3.64
CA MET A 720 -10.97 26.20 -3.39
C MET A 720 -11.94 27.33 -3.05
N LYS A 721 -13.23 27.11 -3.29
CA LYS A 721 -14.32 27.87 -2.69
C LYS A 721 -15.46 26.94 -2.29
N LEU A 722 -16.33 27.40 -1.40
CA LEU A 722 -17.59 26.73 -1.09
C LEU A 722 -18.56 26.88 -2.26
N ALA A 723 -19.38 25.86 -2.52
CA ALA A 723 -20.45 25.96 -3.51
C ALA A 723 -21.60 26.84 -2.96
N ALA A 724 -22.30 27.55 -3.85
CA ALA A 724 -23.27 28.57 -3.45
C ALA A 724 -24.43 27.99 -2.64
N GLU A 725 -24.97 26.86 -3.09
CA GLU A 725 -26.04 26.11 -2.44
C GLU A 725 -25.62 25.39 -1.15
N TRP A 726 -24.31 25.37 -0.85
CA TRP A 726 -23.74 24.84 0.39
C TRP A 726 -23.26 25.96 1.34
N THR A 727 -23.41 27.22 0.96
CA THR A 727 -22.93 28.36 1.76
C THR A 727 -23.93 28.71 2.87
N PRO A 728 -23.55 28.62 4.16
CA PRO A 728 -24.40 28.99 5.29
C PRO A 728 -24.76 30.47 5.27
N GLU A 729 -25.93 30.80 5.79
CA GLU A 729 -26.38 32.18 5.96
C GLU A 729 -25.77 32.83 7.21
N ARG A 730 -25.67 34.16 7.19
CA ARG A 730 -25.36 34.98 8.36
C ARG A 730 -26.58 35.80 8.77
N ASP A 731 -26.80 35.89 10.07
CA ASP A 731 -27.77 36.80 10.69
C ASP A 731 -27.42 38.25 10.30
N PRO A 732 -28.30 39.01 9.61
CA PRO A 732 -28.02 40.38 9.19
C PRO A 732 -27.77 41.37 10.34
N THR A 733 -28.27 41.07 11.54
CA THR A 733 -28.14 41.92 12.74
C THR A 733 -26.91 41.56 13.57
N THR A 734 -26.62 40.27 13.77
CA THR A 734 -25.50 39.84 14.64
C THR A 734 -24.23 39.42 13.89
N GLY A 735 -24.30 39.20 12.56
CA GLY A 735 -23.20 38.71 11.72
C GLY A 735 -22.79 37.25 11.97
N LYS A 736 -23.43 36.58 12.95
CA LYS A 736 -23.18 35.17 13.29
C LYS A 736 -23.76 34.24 12.22
N LEU A 737 -23.20 33.04 12.11
CA LEU A 737 -23.75 32.00 11.26
C LEU A 737 -25.08 31.51 11.84
N VAL A 738 -26.08 31.32 10.97
CA VAL A 738 -27.36 30.72 11.35
C VAL A 738 -27.21 29.19 11.33
N PRO A 739 -27.64 28.46 12.36
CA PRO A 739 -27.54 26.98 12.41
C PRO A 739 -28.63 26.33 11.54
N ARG A 740 -28.54 26.51 10.21
CA ARG A 740 -29.46 25.92 9.22
C ARG A 740 -28.83 25.77 7.84
N GLY A 741 -29.38 24.87 7.03
CA GLY A 741 -29.05 24.70 5.61
C GLY A 741 -28.02 23.60 5.36
N ARG A 742 -27.83 23.25 4.09
CA ARG A 742 -27.25 21.95 3.67
C ARG A 742 -25.93 21.58 4.34
N LEU A 743 -25.01 22.53 4.55
CA LEU A 743 -23.72 22.26 5.20
C LEU A 743 -23.84 22.07 6.72
N TRP A 744 -24.83 22.71 7.36
CA TRP A 744 -25.18 22.45 8.76
C TRP A 744 -25.77 21.05 8.88
N ASP A 745 -26.80 20.73 8.08
CA ASP A 745 -27.48 19.42 8.08
C ASP A 745 -26.49 18.26 7.82
N PHE A 746 -25.56 18.44 6.88
CA PHE A 746 -24.48 17.49 6.60
C PHE A 746 -23.50 17.34 7.78
N THR A 747 -23.17 18.44 8.46
CA THR A 747 -22.29 18.41 9.64
C THR A 747 -22.97 17.72 10.83
N GLU A 748 -24.28 17.92 11.03
CA GLU A 748 -25.08 17.19 12.01
C GLU A 748 -25.19 15.70 11.67
N LEU A 749 -25.33 15.33 10.40
CA LEU A 749 -25.40 13.93 9.98
C LEU A 749 -24.10 13.16 10.26
N ILE A 750 -22.93 13.81 10.17
CA ILE A 750 -21.66 13.26 10.68
C ILE A 750 -21.66 13.22 12.21
N ALA A 751 -22.15 14.29 12.86
CA ALA A 751 -22.16 14.40 14.33
C ALA A 751 -22.95 13.28 15.01
N GLN A 752 -24.05 12.79 14.42
CA GLN A 752 -24.85 11.67 14.94
C GLN A 752 -24.02 10.41 15.25
N SER A 753 -22.95 10.15 14.51
CA SER A 753 -22.06 8.99 14.70
C SER A 753 -20.78 9.31 15.47
N ARG A 754 -20.61 10.55 15.97
CA ARG A 754 -19.51 10.92 16.87
C ARG A 754 -19.75 10.39 18.29
N ARG A 755 -18.67 10.19 19.04
CA ARG A 755 -18.71 9.80 20.45
C ARG A 755 -19.36 10.87 21.33
N GLU A 756 -18.93 12.12 21.20
CA GLU A 756 -19.41 13.23 22.05
C GLU A 756 -20.54 14.05 21.39
N GLY A 757 -20.95 13.69 20.16
CA GLY A 757 -22.08 14.31 19.45
C GLY A 757 -23.46 13.96 19.99
#